data_AF-A0A8E0RRY0-F1
#
_entry.id   AF-A0A8E0RRY0-F1
#
_cell.length_a   1.000
_cell.length_b   1.000
_cell.length_c   1.000
_cell.angle_alpha   90.00
_cell.angle_beta   90.00
_cell.angle_gamma   90.00
#
_symmetry.space_group_name_H-M   'P 1'
#
loop_
_entity.id
_entity.type
_entity.pdbx_description
1 polymer ?
#
loop_
_entity_poly.entity_id
_entity_poly.type
_entity_poly.pdbx_seq_one_letter_code
_entity_poly.pdbx_strand_id
1 'polypeptide(L)'
;MLVIVVSSRINCSPTFYETNKRQPFSSQDRLIKRLQDEITRLAPLEAVNAQKDILIRNIQQQLNQLMSHRPCPNTISATAKADTAFNSTQIFGGSEMNLDHLDGSKRSNLISPGRTRPVSASSLLCARHISNSANPEVTHQSSEVFREEPVNTALFERIRRERQILSGLVTQLQRDLVAKDREFNQLTHEINGLKRQINEKDIALNASYARLLKAQDTTSFQREREEHIKEIATIRQKYKTTELRAQSLKEELDKLDRERKAVEKQLEENQNELREVHGTLEMLRTRCDELQRLQRTTQLEKEEITSQYERLRNKIMRVVFAALTKECSKSSKEITNRDTPNTADDTELKVNADETRDSSNNAVDSEMDDNNIMDKLNFLVEDYLKLHRRLSALAKTAKDQTERDQTLEKELEELITLINENQVRLSENEQNRFTTQLCSQIDLLNTHAPRSKQLASLQQTLSQIWKNQLVQSQRIEDCLLEVNNAINAACSESSTYLVAHPYDPVSGIRRLAEFGMAMHAGREDLRCELKQMRKHHEEEVERIKQLDHKELQRRIAETIDANSRENADKLQQTINEVVHIENERQEQLIAVKQAIIEELELKLRETRQLMAERQISHEAELHVLRDRVNETIHLERNLGDKETVCVELTAKLENAKQAIEKTRQETEALCEERWHKEVELHREQAKQHARTICVMEERLVKLAKQTKEAKAEVTRLKRQHAELQTEHNQLQHRLTETQQKLITARRTPPPPPTNSGEQSKRNQLPTQKAYQQENVNLMEPEIFALRGMLQERDTTISMLRADLEGVRAQLSDLRGELTEAQKEEIEYAMDFGEKTQAELASTRSRLAQMNDMMTGLRNQLQEKETELRNQSVRLEELRSALEQHEKRSEQLSRLLNQERESHKRDQDQLNNTSKLTEELAAVGGECRGERHLEIIEKQREALSQMRQRMREQTFVGENSSSNEPSRQVVNLRREVAELRSQSLLTEVLPALRATNNGRHQAIEGGLLRTDTDSGLESSLIDHTGLRNAVDALHNSEECYLDLSSAVARQLDVDSLPGQRSLVFAHSPERQLIRKERAEALELLSQRIRILREQVQCKTELLNNYEYDMGKLRYARERLTKRSRNKEISKKT
;
A
#
# COMPACT_ATOMS: atom_id res chain seq x y z
N MET A 1 -87.74 37.37 -35.84
CA MET A 1 -86.44 38.02 -35.54
C MET A 1 -86.11 37.75 -34.08
N LEU A 2 -85.42 36.63 -33.79
CA LEU A 2 -85.32 36.02 -32.47
C LEU A 2 -84.13 35.04 -32.48
N VAL A 3 -83.18 35.15 -31.53
CA VAL A 3 -81.90 34.40 -31.40
C VAL A 3 -81.50 34.50 -29.90
N ILE A 4 -81.29 33.49 -29.04
CA ILE A 4 -81.09 32.01 -29.11
C ILE A 4 -79.70 31.60 -29.64
N VAL A 5 -78.76 30.94 -28.93
CA VAL A 5 -78.52 30.47 -27.53
C VAL A 5 -77.20 29.63 -27.56
N VAL A 6 -76.37 29.64 -26.50
CA VAL A 6 -75.46 28.54 -26.01
C VAL A 6 -74.27 27.97 -26.87
N SER A 7 -73.12 27.78 -26.18
CA SER A 7 -72.15 26.64 -26.21
C SER A 7 -70.73 26.71 -26.83
N SER A 8 -69.75 26.43 -25.95
CA SER A 8 -68.75 25.33 -26.01
C SER A 8 -67.34 25.48 -26.61
N ARG A 9 -66.33 25.19 -25.74
CA ARG A 9 -65.02 24.50 -25.99
C ARG A 9 -63.93 25.30 -26.76
N ILE A 10 -62.60 25.15 -26.57
CA ILE A 10 -61.77 24.10 -25.92
C ILE A 10 -60.33 24.61 -25.52
N ASN A 11 -59.74 24.00 -24.47
CA ASN A 11 -58.30 23.81 -24.12
C ASN A 11 -57.24 24.92 -23.81
N CYS A 12 -56.30 24.48 -22.96
CA CYS A 12 -54.89 24.92 -22.72
C CYS A 12 -54.56 26.00 -21.66
N SER A 13 -54.27 25.51 -20.44
CA SER A 13 -53.16 25.85 -19.52
C SER A 13 -52.65 27.30 -19.35
N PRO A 14 -52.56 27.75 -18.08
CA PRO A 14 -51.52 28.68 -17.66
C PRO A 14 -50.66 28.10 -16.52
N THR A 15 -49.41 27.76 -16.83
CA THR A 15 -48.33 27.66 -15.84
C THR A 15 -47.69 29.04 -15.65
N PHE A 16 -47.67 29.59 -14.44
CA PHE A 16 -46.48 30.13 -13.75
C PHE A 16 -46.85 30.97 -12.50
N TYR A 17 -46.31 30.55 -11.35
CA TYR A 17 -45.87 31.34 -10.18
C TYR A 17 -46.79 32.41 -9.56
N GLU A 18 -47.16 32.17 -8.30
CA GLU A 18 -46.77 33.12 -7.25
C GLU A 18 -46.31 32.39 -5.98
N THR A 19 -45.00 32.41 -5.75
CA THR A 19 -44.35 31.81 -4.57
C THR A 19 -44.04 32.88 -3.54
N ASN A 20 -44.72 32.90 -2.39
CA ASN A 20 -44.08 33.41 -1.17
C ASN A 20 -44.69 32.95 0.17
N LYS A 21 -43.83 32.93 1.20
CA LYS A 21 -44.13 32.85 2.63
C LYS A 21 -44.74 31.54 3.19
N ARG A 22 -43.95 30.47 3.15
CA ARG A 22 -43.56 29.77 4.40
C ARG A 22 -42.05 29.53 4.40
N GLN A 23 -41.30 30.42 5.07
CA GLN A 23 -39.90 30.15 5.41
C GLN A 23 -39.84 29.01 6.44
N PRO A 24 -39.04 27.96 6.22
CA PRO A 24 -38.66 27.04 7.29
C PRO A 24 -37.48 27.64 8.06
N PHE A 25 -37.64 27.83 9.38
CA PHE A 25 -36.59 28.31 10.28
C PHE A 25 -35.33 27.39 10.34
N SER A 26 -35.42 26.18 9.77
CA SER A 26 -34.40 25.14 9.86
C SER A 26 -33.05 25.45 9.22
N SER A 27 -32.93 26.44 8.33
CA SER A 27 -31.63 26.79 7.73
C SER A 27 -30.78 27.67 8.66
N GLN A 28 -31.40 28.65 9.33
CA GLN A 28 -30.73 29.45 10.36
C GLN A 28 -30.42 28.61 11.60
N ASP A 29 -31.33 27.76 12.07
CA ASP A 29 -31.05 26.89 13.23
C ASP A 29 -29.91 25.89 12.94
N ARG A 30 -29.82 25.37 11.71
CA ARG A 30 -28.69 24.51 11.27
C ARG A 30 -27.38 25.28 11.03
N LEU A 31 -27.44 26.59 10.82
CA LEU A 31 -26.26 27.44 10.71
C LEU A 31 -25.79 27.87 12.10
N ILE A 32 -26.70 28.29 12.97
CA ILE A 32 -26.44 28.61 14.38
C ILE A 32 -25.88 27.39 15.10
N LYS A 33 -26.48 26.20 14.93
CA LYS A 33 -25.96 24.97 15.53
C LYS A 33 -24.56 24.62 15.00
N ARG A 34 -24.31 24.71 13.69
CA ARG A 34 -22.95 24.53 13.14
C ARG A 34 -21.96 25.55 13.67
N LEU A 35 -22.34 26.83 13.80
CA LEU A 35 -21.47 27.86 14.38
C LEU A 35 -21.25 27.64 15.88
N GLN A 36 -22.23 27.14 16.62
CA GLN A 36 -22.07 26.72 18.03
C GLN A 36 -21.13 25.53 18.15
N ASP A 37 -21.30 24.50 17.32
CA ASP A 37 -20.42 23.33 17.25
C ASP A 37 -18.98 23.74 16.90
N GLU A 38 -18.81 24.65 15.92
CA GLU A 38 -17.53 25.24 15.52
C GLU A 38 -16.89 26.06 16.66
N ILE A 39 -17.67 26.88 17.37
CA ILE A 39 -17.21 27.64 18.55
C ILE A 39 -16.77 26.68 19.68
N THR A 40 -17.54 25.63 19.98
CA THR A 40 -17.10 24.63 20.97
C THR A 40 -15.88 23.82 20.52
N ARG A 41 -15.69 23.62 19.21
CA ARG A 41 -14.48 23.01 18.64
C ARG A 41 -13.26 23.91 18.76
N LEU A 42 -13.44 25.23 18.71
CA LEU A 42 -12.38 26.24 18.79
C LEU A 42 -12.10 26.72 20.23
N ALA A 43 -13.01 26.56 21.18
CA ALA A 43 -12.83 26.96 22.58
C ALA A 43 -11.56 26.37 23.26
N PRO A 44 -11.12 25.12 23.00
CA PRO A 44 -9.83 24.63 23.49
C PRO A 44 -8.62 25.41 22.92
N LEU A 45 -8.74 25.97 21.72
CA LEU A 45 -7.70 26.79 21.10
C LEU A 45 -7.66 28.21 21.67
N GLU A 46 -8.76 28.75 22.20
CA GLU A 46 -8.72 29.96 23.02
C GLU A 46 -7.92 29.75 24.30
N ALA A 47 -8.04 28.59 24.97
CA ALA A 47 -7.20 28.26 26.12
C ALA A 47 -5.70 28.16 25.75
N VAL A 48 -5.39 27.57 24.59
CA VAL A 48 -4.01 27.52 24.06
C VAL A 48 -3.50 28.92 23.66
N ASN A 49 -4.34 29.78 23.09
CA ASN A 49 -3.97 31.16 22.79
C ASN A 49 -3.79 31.98 24.08
N ALA A 50 -4.63 31.82 25.10
CA ALA A 50 -4.44 32.44 26.40
C ALA A 50 -3.13 31.99 27.07
N GLN A 51 -2.76 30.71 26.95
CA GLN A 51 -1.45 30.21 27.39
C GLN A 51 -0.30 30.81 26.58
N LYS A 52 -0.44 30.95 25.25
CA LYS A 52 0.54 31.66 24.40
C LYS A 52 0.64 33.13 24.77
N ASP A 53 -0.45 33.82 25.07
CA ASP A 53 -0.45 35.23 25.47
C ASP A 53 0.17 35.41 26.86
N ILE A 54 -0.01 34.47 27.78
CA ILE A 54 0.72 34.44 29.06
C ILE A 54 2.21 34.19 28.81
N LEU A 55 2.58 33.27 27.92
CA LEU A 55 3.98 33.02 27.55
C LEU A 55 4.63 34.23 26.86
N ILE A 56 3.93 34.87 25.92
CA ILE A 56 4.36 36.10 25.25
C ILE A 56 4.51 37.22 26.27
N ARG A 57 3.55 37.39 27.20
CA ARG A 57 3.64 38.38 28.28
C ARG A 57 4.82 38.09 29.22
N ASN A 58 5.10 36.82 29.55
CA ASN A 58 6.29 36.42 30.30
C ASN A 58 7.59 36.70 29.52
N ILE A 59 7.66 36.37 28.23
CA ILE A 59 8.82 36.63 27.38
C ILE A 59 9.04 38.15 27.22
N GLN A 60 7.97 38.93 27.07
CA GLN A 60 8.03 40.40 27.07
C GLN A 60 8.46 40.96 28.43
N GLN A 61 8.02 40.36 29.54
CA GLN A 61 8.44 40.74 30.89
C GLN A 61 9.92 40.39 31.14
N GLN A 62 10.40 39.24 30.65
CA GLN A 62 11.81 38.86 30.67
C GLN A 62 12.66 39.75 29.75
N LEU A 63 12.17 40.12 28.56
CA LEU A 63 12.79 41.11 27.68
C LEU A 63 12.89 42.48 28.34
N ASN A 64 11.82 42.93 29.01
CA ASN A 64 11.83 44.20 29.74
C ASN A 64 12.78 44.17 30.95
N GLN A 65 12.87 43.03 31.66
CA GLN A 65 13.88 42.82 32.72
C GLN A 65 15.31 42.84 32.15
N LEU A 66 15.57 42.17 31.02
CA LEU A 66 16.86 42.20 30.33
C LEU A 66 17.21 43.59 29.80
N MET A 67 16.24 44.35 29.29
CA MET A 67 16.44 45.75 28.89
C MET A 67 16.69 46.66 30.09
N SER A 68 16.10 46.39 31.26
CA SER A 68 16.33 47.19 32.47
C SER A 68 17.76 47.08 33.06
N HIS A 69 18.52 46.06 32.64
CA HIS A 69 19.90 45.82 33.09
C HIS A 69 21.00 46.34 32.17
N ARG A 70 20.68 47.19 31.16
CA ARG A 70 21.69 47.75 30.24
C ARG A 70 21.65 49.28 30.17
N PRO A 71 22.64 50.01 30.71
CA PRO A 71 22.65 51.47 30.64
C PRO A 71 23.10 51.97 29.26
N CYS A 72 22.16 52.61 28.54
CA CYS A 72 22.26 53.81 27.66
C CYS A 72 23.40 53.96 26.60
N PRO A 73 23.27 54.82 25.55
CA PRO A 73 22.25 55.87 25.35
C PRO A 73 21.59 55.98 23.93
N ASN A 74 20.50 56.75 23.88
CA ASN A 74 19.98 57.58 22.76
C ASN A 74 19.84 57.00 21.33
N THR A 75 18.60 56.95 20.81
CA THR A 75 18.11 57.96 19.83
C THR A 75 16.61 57.83 19.47
N ILE A 76 15.88 58.93 19.72
CA ILE A 76 14.75 59.53 18.96
C ILE A 76 13.59 58.64 18.46
N SER A 77 12.39 58.96 18.95
CA SER A 77 11.08 58.50 18.50
C SER A 77 10.54 59.25 17.27
N ALA A 78 9.68 58.61 16.48
CA ALA A 78 8.72 59.29 15.60
C ALA A 78 7.42 58.50 15.47
N THR A 79 6.29 59.14 15.78
CA THR A 79 4.93 58.61 15.60
C THR A 79 4.08 59.62 14.82
N ALA A 80 3.50 59.20 13.69
CA ALA A 80 2.39 59.86 12.97
C ALA A 80 1.91 58.85 11.91
N LYS A 81 0.69 58.30 12.02
CA LYS A 81 -0.60 58.85 11.59
C LYS A 81 -0.76 58.91 10.06
N ALA A 82 -1.83 58.23 9.60
CA ALA A 82 -2.39 58.32 8.25
C ALA A 82 -2.90 59.76 7.97
N ASP A 83 -3.13 60.22 6.75
CA ASP A 83 -4.11 59.66 5.79
C ASP A 83 -3.95 60.26 4.38
N THR A 84 -4.77 59.77 3.45
CA THR A 84 -5.06 60.30 2.09
C THR A 84 -3.97 60.15 1.02
N ALA A 85 -4.27 60.10 -0.28
CA ALA A 85 -5.39 59.54 -1.05
C ALA A 85 -5.05 59.71 -2.56
N PHE A 86 -5.75 59.00 -3.45
CA PHE A 86 -5.69 59.12 -4.93
C PHE A 86 -4.34 58.75 -5.59
N ASN A 87 -4.25 57.63 -6.31
CA ASN A 87 -4.74 57.43 -7.69
C ASN A 87 -4.25 58.51 -8.67
N SER A 88 -3.47 58.09 -9.69
CA SER A 88 -3.97 58.04 -11.08
C SER A 88 -2.91 57.61 -12.09
N THR A 89 -3.11 56.43 -12.73
CA THR A 89 -2.73 56.10 -14.13
C THR A 89 -1.22 56.13 -14.51
N GLN A 90 -0.68 55.46 -15.55
CA GLN A 90 -1.13 54.64 -16.69
C GLN A 90 0.14 53.86 -17.16
N ILE A 91 0.15 52.67 -17.79
CA ILE A 91 0.23 52.45 -19.26
C ILE A 91 0.53 50.95 -19.51
N PHE A 92 -0.40 50.24 -20.18
CA PHE A 92 -0.20 49.38 -21.38
C PHE A 92 0.69 48.09 -21.39
N GLY A 93 0.05 46.96 -21.76
CA GLY A 93 0.61 45.81 -22.53
C GLY A 93 1.64 44.87 -21.84
N GLY A 94 1.69 43.56 -22.09
CA GLY A 94 0.89 42.68 -22.97
C GLY A 94 1.79 41.66 -23.70
N SER A 95 1.50 40.35 -23.60
CA SER A 95 2.27 39.20 -24.16
C SER A 95 3.71 39.07 -23.64
N GLU A 96 4.40 37.93 -23.62
CA GLU A 96 4.15 36.48 -23.61
C GLU A 96 5.55 35.82 -23.76
N MET A 97 5.63 34.50 -23.57
CA MET A 97 6.70 33.60 -24.04
C MET A 97 8.05 33.53 -23.27
N ASN A 98 8.34 32.29 -22.87
CA ASN A 98 9.59 31.52 -23.00
C ASN A 98 10.92 32.08 -22.44
N LEU A 99 11.62 31.38 -21.54
CA LEU A 99 12.34 30.08 -21.69
C LEU A 99 13.81 30.29 -22.12
N ASP A 100 14.71 29.66 -21.35
CA ASP A 100 16.03 29.15 -21.76
C ASP A 100 17.23 30.08 -22.15
N HIS A 101 18.24 30.01 -21.26
CA HIS A 101 19.57 29.41 -21.52
C HIS A 101 20.76 30.27 -22.04
N LEU A 102 21.96 29.83 -21.60
CA LEU A 102 23.34 30.15 -22.06
C LEU A 102 23.84 31.59 -21.78
N ASP A 103 24.93 31.83 -21.05
CA ASP A 103 26.34 31.39 -21.19
C ASP A 103 27.14 32.13 -22.28
N GLY A 104 28.37 32.51 -21.93
CA GLY A 104 29.48 32.62 -22.88
C GLY A 104 29.65 33.92 -23.67
N SER A 105 30.07 35.02 -23.02
CA SER A 105 30.76 36.12 -23.72
C SER A 105 32.29 36.09 -23.49
N LYS A 106 32.99 36.11 -24.63
CA LYS A 106 34.44 35.93 -24.92
C LYS A 106 35.21 37.25 -24.69
N ARG A 107 36.56 37.39 -24.67
CA ARG A 107 37.77 36.52 -24.62
C ARG A 107 39.02 37.42 -24.51
N SER A 108 40.02 37.04 -23.72
CA SER A 108 41.46 37.12 -24.05
C SER A 108 42.25 36.29 -23.01
N ASN A 109 43.04 35.25 -23.36
CA ASN A 109 44.30 35.20 -24.12
C ASN A 109 45.42 36.05 -23.47
N LEU A 110 46.58 35.52 -23.03
CA LEU A 110 47.27 34.25 -23.34
C LEU A 110 48.34 33.82 -22.28
N ILE A 111 48.61 32.51 -22.22
CA ILE A 111 49.89 31.81 -21.89
C ILE A 111 50.40 31.71 -20.43
N SER A 112 50.56 30.45 -19.98
CA SER A 112 51.46 29.99 -18.90
C SER A 112 52.77 29.41 -19.49
N PRO A 113 53.90 29.37 -18.76
CA PRO A 113 54.26 28.20 -17.92
C PRO A 113 54.99 28.62 -16.61
N GLY A 114 55.47 27.79 -15.67
CA GLY A 114 55.46 26.33 -15.51
C GLY A 114 56.76 25.82 -14.86
N ARG A 115 56.65 25.10 -13.73
CA ARG A 115 57.68 24.25 -13.04
C ARG A 115 58.92 24.88 -12.33
N THR A 116 59.16 24.34 -11.12
CA THR A 116 60.44 24.02 -10.42
C THR A 116 61.38 25.10 -9.84
N ARG A 117 61.61 24.96 -8.51
CA ARG A 117 62.83 25.13 -7.66
C ARG A 117 64.20 25.26 -8.38
N PRO A 118 65.31 25.75 -7.72
CA PRO A 118 65.47 26.20 -6.30
C PRO A 118 66.38 27.45 -6.06
N VAL A 119 66.56 27.81 -4.77
CA VAL A 119 67.77 28.36 -4.09
C VAL A 119 68.41 29.73 -4.50
N SER A 120 68.64 30.53 -3.45
CA SER A 120 69.58 31.64 -3.19
C SER A 120 70.66 32.04 -4.21
N ALA A 121 70.86 33.35 -4.39
CA ALA A 121 72.08 34.10 -3.96
C ALA A 121 72.07 35.59 -4.40
N SER A 122 72.93 36.39 -3.78
CA SER A 122 73.14 37.83 -4.04
C SER A 122 74.03 38.14 -5.25
N SER A 123 73.65 39.13 -6.06
CA SER A 123 74.53 40.15 -6.69
C SER A 123 73.63 41.13 -7.47
N LEU A 124 73.56 42.43 -7.14
CA LEU A 124 74.52 43.52 -7.34
C LEU A 124 74.64 44.02 -8.80
N LEU A 125 74.73 45.36 -8.89
CA LEU A 125 75.00 46.20 -10.08
C LEU A 125 73.81 46.33 -11.05
N CYS A 126 73.53 47.46 -11.72
CA CYS A 126 73.94 48.88 -11.69
C CYS A 126 73.10 49.58 -12.80
N ALA A 127 73.01 50.91 -12.99
CA ALA A 127 73.16 52.08 -12.13
C ALA A 127 72.78 53.34 -12.96
N ARG A 128 72.15 54.34 -12.33
CA ARG A 128 72.46 55.77 -12.51
C ARG A 128 71.78 56.56 -11.39
N HIS A 129 72.50 56.89 -10.32
CA HIS A 129 73.30 58.12 -10.17
C HIS A 129 72.45 59.40 -10.16
N ILE A 130 72.46 60.09 -9.00
CA ILE A 130 73.06 61.42 -8.91
C ILE A 130 73.98 61.42 -7.67
N SER A 131 75.15 62.06 -7.81
CA SER A 131 76.17 62.23 -6.77
C SER A 131 76.72 63.65 -6.91
N ASN A 132 76.78 64.43 -5.83
CA ASN A 132 77.32 65.79 -5.82
C ASN A 132 78.42 65.98 -4.75
N SER A 133 79.45 66.73 -5.14
CA SER A 133 80.51 67.35 -4.32
C SER A 133 80.15 68.82 -4.02
N ALA A 134 80.78 69.58 -3.11
CA ALA A 134 81.60 69.35 -1.91
C ALA A 134 81.80 70.73 -1.20
N ASN A 135 82.17 70.74 0.08
CA ASN A 135 82.63 71.94 0.80
C ASN A 135 84.14 72.18 0.60
N PRO A 136 84.60 73.41 0.84
CA PRO A 136 85.81 73.67 1.63
C PRO A 136 85.48 74.03 3.10
N GLU A 137 86.41 73.65 3.99
CA GLU A 137 86.85 74.37 5.20
C GLU A 137 85.97 74.59 6.47
N VAL A 138 86.52 74.08 7.59
CA VAL A 138 86.80 74.78 8.88
C VAL A 138 85.65 75.31 9.76
N THR A 139 85.45 74.66 10.93
CA THR A 139 85.74 75.23 12.28
C THR A 139 85.61 74.14 13.37
N HIS A 140 86.71 73.75 14.04
CA HIS A 140 87.10 74.13 15.43
C HIS A 140 86.19 73.53 16.54
N GLN A 141 86.67 72.55 17.35
CA GLN A 141 87.58 72.67 18.52
C GLN A 141 86.86 73.19 19.80
N SER A 142 87.26 72.92 21.06
CA SER A 142 88.17 71.94 21.69
C SER A 142 88.04 72.05 23.23
N SER A 143 88.92 71.33 23.95
CA SER A 143 89.40 71.57 25.32
C SER A 143 88.61 70.90 26.46
N GLU A 144 89.15 69.95 27.26
CA GLU A 144 90.51 69.78 27.84
C GLU A 144 90.81 70.82 28.93
N VAL A 145 91.51 70.45 30.02
CA VAL A 145 92.14 71.44 30.94
C VAL A 145 91.86 71.34 32.46
N PHE A 146 92.83 70.87 33.28
CA PHE A 146 93.13 71.34 34.67
C PHE A 146 92.13 71.01 35.82
N ARG A 147 92.51 71.01 37.13
CA ARG A 147 93.80 71.22 37.82
C ARG A 147 93.85 70.49 39.19
N GLU A 148 95.08 70.21 39.63
CA GLU A 148 95.59 70.26 41.02
C GLU A 148 94.61 70.32 42.21
N GLU A 149 94.59 69.25 43.03
CA GLU A 149 95.05 69.31 44.44
C GLU A 149 95.24 67.89 45.04
N PRO A 150 96.20 67.68 45.98
CA PRO A 150 96.62 66.36 46.45
C PRO A 150 95.75 65.76 47.58
N VAL A 151 94.48 66.18 47.71
CA VAL A 151 93.50 65.57 48.64
C VAL A 151 92.93 64.25 48.08
N ASN A 152 93.12 64.00 46.78
CA ASN A 152 92.37 62.97 46.06
C ASN A 152 92.83 61.52 46.26
N THR A 153 93.95 61.20 46.93
CA THR A 153 94.38 59.78 47.05
C THR A 153 93.40 58.92 47.86
N ALA A 154 92.90 59.42 48.99
CA ALA A 154 91.89 58.73 49.80
C ALA A 154 90.52 58.64 49.11
N LEU A 155 90.14 59.68 48.36
CA LEU A 155 88.92 59.69 47.56
C LEU A 155 89.03 58.75 46.35
N PHE A 156 90.17 58.71 45.65
CA PHE A 156 90.42 57.74 44.58
C PHE A 156 90.42 56.31 45.09
N GLU A 157 91.00 56.02 46.25
CA GLU A 157 90.94 54.68 46.85
C GLU A 157 89.52 54.30 47.30
N ARG A 158 88.73 55.25 47.80
CA ARG A 158 87.30 55.04 48.09
C ARG A 158 86.50 54.79 46.81
N ILE A 159 86.64 55.65 45.80
CA ILE A 159 86.02 55.52 44.48
C ILE A 159 86.46 54.21 43.80
N ARG A 160 87.69 53.75 44.00
CA ARG A 160 88.19 52.48 43.49
C ARG A 160 87.50 51.29 44.14
N ARG A 161 87.33 51.30 45.47
CA ARG A 161 86.58 50.26 46.20
C ARG A 161 85.10 50.28 45.86
N GLU A 162 84.48 51.47 45.81
CA GLU A 162 83.09 51.63 45.39
C GLU A 162 82.90 51.16 43.94
N ARG A 163 83.81 51.50 43.01
CA ARG A 163 83.81 51.00 41.63
C ARG A 163 84.05 49.48 41.56
N GLN A 164 84.85 48.90 42.45
CA GLN A 164 85.06 47.45 42.53
C GLN A 164 83.83 46.72 43.07
N ILE A 165 83.15 47.27 44.09
CA ILE A 165 81.87 46.76 44.61
C ILE A 165 80.77 46.90 43.55
N LEU A 166 80.66 48.05 42.88
CA LEU A 166 79.71 48.27 41.80
C LEU A 166 80.00 47.35 40.61
N SER A 167 81.26 47.11 40.25
CA SER A 167 81.63 46.11 39.23
C SER A 167 81.28 44.68 39.66
N GLY A 168 81.46 44.35 40.94
CA GLY A 168 81.02 43.06 41.51
C GLY A 168 79.51 42.90 41.47
N LEU A 169 78.75 43.95 41.80
CA LEU A 169 77.30 43.97 41.74
C LEU A 169 76.79 43.91 40.29
N VAL A 170 77.39 44.64 39.36
CA VAL A 170 77.06 44.59 37.92
C VAL A 170 77.33 43.20 37.36
N THR A 171 78.46 42.57 37.69
CA THR A 171 78.76 41.19 37.23
C THR A 171 77.89 40.13 37.92
N GLN A 172 77.42 40.37 39.14
CA GLN A 172 76.40 39.53 39.80
C GLN A 172 75.04 39.69 39.11
N LEU A 173 74.55 40.92 38.93
CA LEU A 173 73.29 41.22 38.24
C LEU A 173 73.30 40.74 36.78
N GLN A 174 74.43 40.82 36.08
CA GLN A 174 74.57 40.24 34.73
C GLN A 174 74.46 38.72 34.76
N ARG A 175 75.04 38.03 35.76
CA ARG A 175 74.88 36.58 35.92
C ARG A 175 73.45 36.20 36.29
N ASP A 176 72.81 36.96 37.18
CA ASP A 176 71.43 36.70 37.62
C ASP A 176 70.42 37.00 36.50
N LEU A 177 70.65 38.04 35.69
CA LEU A 177 69.86 38.34 34.49
C LEU A 177 70.02 37.23 33.44
N VAL A 178 71.24 36.77 33.17
CA VAL A 178 71.47 35.61 32.27
C VAL A 178 70.85 34.32 32.82
N ALA A 179 70.82 34.12 34.15
CA ALA A 179 70.12 33.00 34.76
C ALA A 179 68.59 33.10 34.57
N LYS A 180 68.02 34.30 34.79
CA LYS A 180 66.58 34.56 34.58
C LYS A 180 66.18 34.50 33.10
N ASP A 181 67.05 34.91 32.18
CA ASP A 181 66.83 34.71 30.74
C ASP A 181 66.80 33.23 30.37
N ARG A 182 67.64 32.39 31.00
CA ARG A 182 67.60 30.92 30.78
C ARG A 182 66.30 30.32 31.32
N GLU A 183 65.88 30.67 32.53
CA GLU A 183 64.60 30.25 33.10
C GLU A 183 63.41 30.73 32.24
N PHE A 184 63.42 31.98 31.77
CA PHE A 184 62.38 32.53 30.90
C PHE A 184 62.32 31.80 29.55
N ASN A 185 63.47 31.46 28.96
CA ASN A 185 63.53 30.68 27.73
C ASN A 185 63.04 29.23 27.93
N GLN A 186 63.34 28.61 29.08
CA GLN A 186 62.82 27.28 29.45
C GLN A 186 61.29 27.31 29.59
N LEU A 187 60.75 28.22 30.41
CA LEU A 187 59.31 28.41 30.59
C LEU A 187 58.60 28.78 29.28
N THR A 188 59.24 29.58 28.42
CA THR A 188 58.71 29.89 27.07
C THR A 188 58.66 28.64 26.19
N HIS A 189 59.66 27.75 26.27
CA HIS A 189 59.66 26.50 25.54
C HIS A 189 58.57 25.53 26.05
N GLU A 190 58.38 25.45 27.37
CA GLU A 190 57.31 24.67 28.01
C GLU A 190 55.91 25.19 27.64
N ILE A 191 55.69 26.51 27.73
CA ILE A 191 54.44 27.15 27.29
C ILE A 191 54.16 26.85 25.82
N ASN A 192 55.19 26.91 24.95
CA ASN A 192 55.05 26.57 23.54
C ASN A 192 54.87 25.06 23.30
N GLY A 193 55.30 24.20 24.21
CA GLY A 193 54.97 22.76 24.23
C GLY A 193 53.50 22.52 24.61
N LEU A 194 53.04 23.13 25.69
CA LEU A 194 51.64 23.02 26.16
C LEU A 194 50.65 23.60 25.13
N LYS A 195 50.98 24.73 24.49
CA LYS A 195 50.17 25.29 23.38
C LYS A 195 50.03 24.31 22.20
N ARG A 196 51.10 23.60 21.84
CA ARG A 196 51.05 22.55 20.81
C ARG A 196 50.14 21.39 21.24
N GLN A 197 50.30 20.89 22.47
CA GLN A 197 49.44 19.82 23.00
C GLN A 197 47.95 20.20 23.11
N ILE A 198 47.65 21.46 23.46
CA ILE A 198 46.26 21.97 23.46
C ILE A 198 45.71 21.97 22.04
N ASN A 199 46.44 22.55 21.08
CA ASN A 199 46.01 22.59 19.68
C ASN A 199 45.85 21.18 19.06
N GLU A 200 46.74 20.24 19.40
CA GLU A 200 46.63 18.83 19.00
C GLU A 200 45.37 18.17 19.60
N LYS A 201 45.05 18.44 20.88
CA LYS A 201 43.83 17.97 21.53
C LYS A 201 42.57 18.61 20.94
N ASP A 202 42.59 19.90 20.62
CA ASP A 202 41.46 20.59 19.98
C ASP A 202 41.21 20.05 18.56
N ILE A 203 42.26 19.79 17.78
CA ILE A 203 42.15 19.12 16.48
C ILE A 203 41.58 17.70 16.64
N ALA A 204 42.06 16.92 17.61
CA ALA A 204 41.55 15.57 17.89
C ALA A 204 40.09 15.58 18.37
N LEU A 205 39.70 16.55 19.20
CA LEU A 205 38.34 16.72 19.71
C LEU A 205 37.40 17.11 18.56
N ASN A 206 37.76 18.10 17.74
CA ASN A 206 37.00 18.47 16.55
C ASN A 206 36.85 17.29 15.56
N ALA A 207 37.91 16.50 15.36
CA ALA A 207 37.85 15.29 14.54
C ALA A 207 37.02 14.16 15.18
N SER A 208 36.88 14.12 16.51
CA SER A 208 35.97 13.20 17.20
C SER A 208 34.51 13.66 17.09
N TYR A 209 34.25 14.96 17.25
CA TYR A 209 32.93 15.57 17.13
C TYR A 209 32.38 15.43 15.70
N ALA A 210 33.20 15.71 14.68
CA ALA A 210 32.84 15.51 13.28
C ALA A 210 32.58 14.03 12.92
N ARG A 211 33.24 13.08 13.60
CA ARG A 211 32.94 11.64 13.46
C ARG A 211 31.62 11.26 14.16
N LEU A 212 31.35 11.83 15.33
CA LEU A 212 30.13 11.57 16.08
C LEU A 212 28.90 12.14 15.35
N LEU A 213 28.99 13.35 14.80
CA LEU A 213 27.93 13.94 13.98
C LEU A 213 27.63 13.08 12.75
N LYS A 214 28.66 12.67 11.99
CA LYS A 214 28.50 11.74 10.86
C LYS A 214 27.92 10.38 11.26
N ALA A 215 28.29 9.85 12.42
CA ALA A 215 27.70 8.62 12.95
C ALA A 215 26.21 8.83 13.29
N GLN A 216 25.86 9.96 13.91
CA GLN A 216 24.47 10.30 14.21
C GLN A 216 23.64 10.44 12.93
N ASP A 217 24.12 11.19 11.94
CA ASP A 217 23.46 11.39 10.64
C ASP A 217 23.28 10.06 9.87
N THR A 218 24.27 9.15 9.93
CA THR A 218 24.12 7.82 9.34
C THR A 218 23.09 6.96 10.08
N THR A 219 22.95 7.07 11.41
CA THR A 219 21.90 6.35 12.15
C THR A 219 20.49 6.93 11.98
N SER A 220 20.34 8.24 11.72
CA SER A 220 19.03 8.80 11.37
C SER A 220 18.63 8.39 9.96
N PHE A 221 19.55 8.51 8.98
CA PHE A 221 19.32 8.05 7.61
C PHE A 221 19.02 6.55 7.53
N GLN A 222 19.65 5.71 8.36
CA GLN A 222 19.32 4.29 8.47
C GLN A 222 17.90 4.06 9.02
N ARG A 223 17.47 4.82 10.04
CA ARG A 223 16.10 4.73 10.60
C ARG A 223 15.04 5.18 9.60
N GLU A 224 15.24 6.32 8.93
CA GLU A 224 14.35 6.80 7.86
C GLU A 224 14.26 5.77 6.72
N ARG A 225 15.40 5.18 6.31
CA ARG A 225 15.41 4.09 5.32
C ARG A 225 14.64 2.85 5.79
N GLU A 226 14.77 2.45 7.05
CA GLU A 226 13.98 1.34 7.61
C GLU A 226 12.48 1.65 7.68
N GLU A 227 12.11 2.89 8.01
CA GLU A 227 10.72 3.35 8.03
C GLU A 227 10.11 3.35 6.62
N HIS A 228 10.82 3.85 5.61
CA HIS A 228 10.39 3.74 4.22
C HIS A 228 10.33 2.29 3.72
N ILE A 229 11.24 1.41 4.15
CA ILE A 229 11.16 -0.03 3.82
C ILE A 229 9.89 -0.66 4.43
N LYS A 230 9.55 -0.31 5.68
CA LYS A 230 8.31 -0.74 6.34
C LYS A 230 7.08 -0.18 5.63
N GLU A 231 7.09 1.10 5.26
CA GLU A 231 6.01 1.75 4.52
C GLU A 231 5.77 1.07 3.17
N ILE A 232 6.82 0.87 2.36
CA ILE A 232 6.78 0.14 1.09
C ILE A 232 6.25 -1.28 1.28
N ALA A 233 6.62 -1.98 2.36
CA ALA A 233 6.08 -3.31 2.66
C ALA A 233 4.57 -3.25 2.94
N THR A 234 4.08 -2.27 3.72
CA THR A 234 2.63 -2.10 3.95
C THR A 234 1.87 -1.71 2.69
N ILE A 235 2.46 -0.88 1.81
CA ILE A 235 1.86 -0.49 0.52
C ILE A 235 1.77 -1.71 -0.40
N ARG A 236 2.82 -2.53 -0.49
CA ARG A 236 2.81 -3.80 -1.25
C ARG A 236 1.77 -4.78 -0.73
N GLN A 237 1.62 -4.89 0.60
CA GLN A 237 0.58 -5.74 1.20
C GLN A 237 -0.82 -5.21 0.88
N LYS A 238 -1.06 -3.90 1.03
CA LYS A 238 -2.32 -3.26 0.65
C LYS A 238 -2.64 -3.49 -0.84
N TYR A 239 -1.68 -3.25 -1.73
CA TYR A 239 -1.81 -3.50 -3.16
C TYR A 239 -2.23 -4.95 -3.45
N LYS A 240 -1.53 -5.93 -2.86
CA LYS A 240 -1.86 -7.36 -3.02
C LYS A 240 -3.27 -7.69 -2.51
N THR A 241 -3.72 -7.10 -1.40
CA THR A 241 -5.11 -7.29 -0.93
C THR A 241 -6.15 -6.62 -1.83
N THR A 242 -5.85 -5.47 -2.44
CA THR A 242 -6.75 -4.83 -3.41
C THR A 242 -6.78 -5.56 -4.74
N GLU A 243 -5.67 -6.15 -5.17
CA GLU A 243 -5.58 -6.98 -6.37
C GLU A 243 -6.41 -8.27 -6.23
N LEU A 244 -6.31 -8.96 -5.09
CA LEU A 244 -7.15 -10.12 -4.78
C LEU A 244 -8.66 -9.76 -4.72
N ARG A 245 -9.00 -8.61 -4.12
CA ARG A 245 -10.40 -8.11 -4.13
C ARG A 245 -10.88 -7.78 -5.54
N ALA A 246 -10.04 -7.20 -6.40
CA ALA A 246 -10.38 -6.91 -7.79
C ALA A 246 -10.57 -8.20 -8.61
N GLN A 247 -9.79 -9.24 -8.34
CA GLN A 247 -9.97 -10.58 -8.93
C GLN A 247 -11.31 -11.20 -8.49
N SER A 248 -11.63 -11.20 -7.19
CA SER A 248 -12.93 -11.68 -6.66
C SER A 248 -14.12 -10.94 -7.29
N LEU A 249 -14.07 -9.60 -7.36
CA LEU A 249 -15.13 -8.79 -7.99
C LEU A 249 -15.24 -9.06 -9.50
N LYS A 250 -14.14 -9.40 -10.18
CA LYS A 250 -14.18 -9.79 -11.59
C LYS A 250 -14.83 -11.17 -11.78
N GLU A 251 -14.54 -12.13 -10.91
CA GLU A 251 -15.17 -13.45 -10.93
C GLU A 251 -16.68 -13.37 -10.63
N GLU A 252 -17.08 -12.49 -9.70
CA GLU A 252 -18.49 -12.16 -9.42
C GLU A 252 -19.16 -11.49 -10.63
N LEU A 253 -18.52 -10.51 -11.27
CA LEU A 253 -19.03 -9.89 -12.50
C LEU A 253 -19.19 -10.93 -13.61
N ASP A 254 -18.17 -11.77 -13.87
CA ASP A 254 -18.25 -12.84 -14.86
C ASP A 254 -19.37 -13.86 -14.53
N LYS A 255 -19.67 -14.10 -13.24
CA LYS A 255 -20.79 -14.94 -12.80
C LYS A 255 -22.13 -14.26 -13.12
N LEU A 256 -22.31 -13.00 -12.71
CA LEU A 256 -23.52 -12.21 -13.00
C LEU A 256 -23.74 -12.03 -14.51
N ASP A 257 -22.68 -11.93 -15.32
CA ASP A 257 -22.77 -11.82 -16.78
C ASP A 257 -23.25 -13.14 -17.43
N ARG A 258 -22.90 -14.30 -16.86
CA ARG A 258 -23.43 -15.61 -17.27
C ARG A 258 -24.89 -15.77 -16.86
N GLU A 259 -25.23 -15.37 -15.63
CA GLU A 259 -26.61 -15.40 -15.12
C GLU A 259 -27.53 -14.47 -15.92
N ARG A 260 -27.10 -13.24 -16.24
CA ARG A 260 -27.85 -12.33 -17.11
C ARG A 260 -28.11 -12.95 -18.48
N LYS A 261 -27.09 -13.54 -19.13
CA LYS A 261 -27.24 -14.21 -20.44
C LYS A 261 -28.19 -15.41 -20.39
N ALA A 262 -28.22 -16.14 -19.28
CA ALA A 262 -29.16 -17.23 -19.07
C ALA A 262 -30.61 -16.72 -18.95
N VAL A 263 -30.82 -15.63 -18.20
CA VAL A 263 -32.14 -14.97 -18.07
C VAL A 263 -32.58 -14.30 -19.37
N GLU A 264 -31.68 -13.66 -20.11
CA GLU A 264 -31.93 -13.11 -21.46
C GLU A 264 -32.42 -14.22 -22.40
N LYS A 265 -31.76 -15.38 -22.42
CA LYS A 265 -32.18 -16.54 -23.22
C LYS A 265 -33.55 -17.09 -22.80
N GLN A 266 -33.80 -17.23 -21.49
CA GLN A 266 -35.11 -17.64 -20.97
C GLN A 266 -36.22 -16.65 -21.33
N LEU A 267 -35.92 -15.34 -21.35
CA LEU A 267 -36.86 -14.31 -21.77
C LEU A 267 -37.17 -14.39 -23.27
N GLU A 268 -36.17 -14.66 -24.12
CA GLU A 268 -36.37 -14.90 -25.55
C GLU A 268 -37.22 -16.16 -25.80
N GLU A 269 -36.97 -17.24 -25.07
CA GLU A 269 -37.75 -18.49 -25.10
C GLU A 269 -39.21 -18.22 -24.71
N ASN A 270 -39.46 -17.61 -23.55
CA ASN A 270 -40.80 -17.22 -23.10
C ASN A 270 -41.51 -16.27 -24.09
N GLN A 271 -40.79 -15.37 -24.76
CA GLN A 271 -41.36 -14.50 -25.80
C GLN A 271 -41.70 -15.24 -27.09
N ASN A 272 -40.98 -16.30 -27.44
CA ASN A 272 -41.34 -17.18 -28.55
C ASN A 272 -42.62 -17.95 -28.21
N GLU A 273 -42.68 -18.58 -27.03
CA GLU A 273 -43.87 -19.31 -26.56
C GLU A 273 -45.11 -18.41 -26.49
N LEU A 274 -44.98 -17.19 -25.96
CA LEU A 274 -46.09 -16.22 -25.92
C LEU A 274 -46.57 -15.82 -27.33
N ARG A 275 -45.65 -15.71 -28.30
CA ARG A 275 -46.00 -15.44 -29.71
C ARG A 275 -46.75 -16.60 -30.35
N GLU A 276 -46.35 -17.85 -30.06
CA GLU A 276 -47.07 -19.04 -30.54
C GLU A 276 -48.48 -19.12 -29.94
N VAL A 277 -48.61 -18.94 -28.62
CA VAL A 277 -49.92 -18.89 -27.95
C VAL A 277 -50.79 -17.77 -28.54
N HIS A 278 -50.25 -16.58 -28.77
CA HIS A 278 -51.00 -15.48 -29.39
C HIS A 278 -51.50 -15.84 -30.80
N GLY A 279 -50.64 -16.45 -31.64
CA GLY A 279 -51.03 -16.93 -32.96
C GLY A 279 -52.13 -18.00 -32.90
N THR A 280 -52.10 -18.92 -31.94
CA THR A 280 -53.20 -19.88 -31.76
C THR A 280 -54.50 -19.22 -31.31
N LEU A 281 -54.44 -18.19 -30.46
CA LEU A 281 -55.62 -17.42 -30.03
C LEU A 281 -56.24 -16.61 -31.18
N GLU A 282 -55.43 -16.01 -32.06
CA GLU A 282 -55.91 -15.35 -33.27
C GLU A 282 -56.57 -16.33 -34.25
N MET A 283 -55.97 -17.51 -34.44
CA MET A 283 -56.55 -18.61 -35.24
C MET A 283 -57.88 -19.13 -34.67
N LEU A 284 -58.00 -19.23 -33.34
CA LEU A 284 -59.27 -19.60 -32.70
C LEU A 284 -60.31 -18.47 -32.80
N ARG A 285 -59.89 -17.22 -32.66
CA ARG A 285 -60.78 -16.04 -32.78
C ARG A 285 -61.37 -15.92 -34.19
N THR A 286 -60.54 -16.04 -35.22
CA THR A 286 -61.01 -16.00 -36.61
C THR A 286 -61.99 -17.14 -36.91
N ARG A 287 -61.73 -18.35 -36.41
CA ARG A 287 -62.67 -19.48 -36.49
C ARG A 287 -63.99 -19.22 -35.75
N CYS A 288 -63.97 -18.55 -34.59
CA CYS A 288 -65.18 -18.12 -33.90
C CYS A 288 -65.97 -17.07 -34.70
N ASP A 289 -65.29 -16.10 -35.30
CA ASP A 289 -65.93 -15.08 -36.17
C ASP A 289 -66.57 -15.73 -37.42
N GLU A 290 -65.91 -16.73 -38.03
CA GLU A 290 -66.46 -17.53 -39.13
C GLU A 290 -67.71 -18.32 -38.71
N LEU A 291 -67.64 -19.03 -37.57
CA LEU A 291 -68.80 -19.75 -37.02
C LEU A 291 -69.96 -18.80 -36.69
N GLN A 292 -69.68 -17.59 -36.18
CA GLN A 292 -70.71 -16.59 -35.92
C GLN A 292 -71.34 -16.06 -37.21
N ARG A 293 -70.55 -15.89 -38.29
CA ARG A 293 -71.08 -15.55 -39.63
C ARG A 293 -71.97 -16.65 -40.19
N LEU A 294 -71.54 -17.92 -40.09
CA LEU A 294 -72.34 -19.09 -40.49
C LEU A 294 -73.64 -19.23 -39.69
N GLN A 295 -73.61 -18.92 -38.39
CA GLN A 295 -74.81 -18.89 -37.56
C GLN A 295 -75.79 -17.78 -38.02
N ARG A 296 -75.29 -16.58 -38.35
CA ARG A 296 -76.14 -15.49 -38.86
C ARG A 296 -76.75 -15.81 -40.23
N THR A 297 -76.00 -16.42 -41.14
CA THR A 297 -76.54 -16.80 -42.47
C THR A 297 -77.59 -17.92 -42.35
N THR A 298 -77.33 -18.96 -41.57
CA THR A 298 -78.31 -20.04 -41.33
C THR A 298 -79.55 -19.54 -40.58
N GLN A 299 -79.43 -18.52 -39.71
CA GLN A 299 -80.59 -17.86 -39.11
C GLN A 299 -81.43 -17.09 -40.15
N LEU A 300 -80.80 -16.36 -41.07
CA LEU A 300 -81.50 -15.67 -42.16
C LEU A 300 -82.21 -16.65 -43.11
N GLU A 301 -81.56 -17.77 -43.45
CA GLU A 301 -82.18 -18.86 -44.23
C GLU A 301 -83.41 -19.44 -43.52
N LYS A 302 -83.31 -19.67 -42.20
CA LYS A 302 -84.45 -20.11 -41.38
C LYS A 302 -85.59 -19.08 -41.40
N GLU A 303 -85.29 -17.79 -41.24
CA GLU A 303 -86.27 -16.70 -41.28
C GLU A 303 -86.94 -16.55 -42.66
N GLU A 304 -86.19 -16.81 -43.75
CA GLU A 304 -86.76 -16.89 -45.09
C GLU A 304 -87.70 -18.10 -45.23
N ILE A 305 -87.29 -19.29 -44.78
CA ILE A 305 -88.13 -20.50 -44.81
C ILE A 305 -89.41 -20.32 -43.98
N THR A 306 -89.34 -19.71 -42.78
CA THR A 306 -90.55 -19.39 -42.00
C THR A 306 -91.43 -18.38 -42.73
N SER A 307 -90.84 -17.35 -43.36
CA SER A 307 -91.59 -16.39 -44.19
C SER A 307 -92.26 -17.06 -45.40
N GLN A 308 -91.61 -18.02 -46.06
CA GLN A 308 -92.19 -18.81 -47.14
C GLN A 308 -93.36 -19.69 -46.63
N TYR A 309 -93.20 -20.31 -45.46
CA TYR A 309 -94.27 -21.09 -44.80
C TYR A 309 -95.45 -20.20 -44.39
N GLU A 310 -95.22 -19.00 -43.86
CA GLU A 310 -96.28 -18.05 -43.55
C GLU A 310 -97.00 -17.54 -44.80
N ARG A 311 -96.27 -17.26 -45.91
CA ARG A 311 -96.90 -16.95 -47.21
C ARG A 311 -97.78 -18.09 -47.69
N LEU A 312 -97.34 -19.34 -47.56
CA LEU A 312 -98.12 -20.54 -47.91
C LEU A 312 -99.37 -20.66 -47.02
N ARG A 313 -99.21 -20.57 -45.69
CA ARG A 313 -100.31 -20.56 -44.71
C ARG A 313 -101.32 -19.46 -45.02
N ASN A 314 -100.86 -18.25 -45.28
CA ASN A 314 -101.72 -17.11 -45.63
C ASN A 314 -102.42 -17.31 -46.98
N LYS A 315 -101.78 -17.95 -47.97
CA LYS A 315 -102.41 -18.31 -49.25
C LYS A 315 -103.51 -19.36 -49.05
N ILE A 316 -103.27 -20.38 -48.23
CA ILE A 316 -104.28 -21.39 -47.83
C ILE A 316 -105.45 -20.71 -47.11
N MET A 317 -105.17 -19.89 -46.09
CA MET A 317 -106.18 -19.16 -45.32
C MET A 317 -107.03 -18.23 -46.20
N ARG A 318 -106.42 -17.52 -47.16
CA ARG A 318 -107.18 -16.70 -48.13
C ARG A 318 -108.08 -17.54 -49.03
N VAL A 319 -107.63 -18.72 -49.49
CA VAL A 319 -108.47 -19.63 -50.29
C VAL A 319 -109.65 -20.14 -49.46
N VAL A 320 -109.41 -20.55 -48.21
CA VAL A 320 -110.47 -21.02 -47.29
C VAL A 320 -111.47 -19.89 -46.96
N PHE A 321 -111.00 -18.68 -46.60
CA PHE A 321 -111.89 -17.56 -46.33
C PHE A 321 -112.59 -17.00 -47.57
N ALA A 322 -111.98 -17.07 -48.77
CA ALA A 322 -112.64 -16.70 -50.01
C ALA A 322 -113.75 -17.70 -50.40
N ALA A 323 -113.62 -18.97 -50.01
CA ALA A 323 -114.72 -19.93 -50.12
C ALA A 323 -115.85 -19.59 -49.13
N LEU A 324 -115.52 -19.36 -47.85
CA LEU A 324 -116.50 -19.04 -46.79
C LEU A 324 -117.23 -17.69 -47.01
N THR A 325 -116.55 -16.67 -47.53
CA THR A 325 -117.17 -15.34 -47.79
C THR A 325 -118.06 -15.31 -49.02
N LYS A 326 -118.06 -16.36 -49.86
CA LYS A 326 -118.92 -16.44 -51.04
C LYS A 326 -120.33 -16.97 -50.74
N GLU A 327 -120.61 -17.41 -49.51
CA GLU A 327 -121.89 -17.98 -49.10
C GLU A 327 -122.81 -17.04 -48.30
N CYS A 328 -122.34 -15.88 -47.83
CA CYS A 328 -123.15 -14.98 -46.99
C CYS A 328 -123.23 -13.55 -47.55
N SER A 329 -124.38 -13.21 -48.13
CA SER A 329 -124.72 -11.85 -48.57
C SER A 329 -126.23 -11.61 -48.49
N LYS A 330 -126.72 -11.15 -47.33
CA LYS A 330 -128.02 -10.45 -47.13
C LYS A 330 -128.28 -10.07 -45.66
N SER A 331 -127.80 -8.90 -45.23
CA SER A 331 -128.53 -7.91 -44.42
C SER A 331 -127.61 -6.77 -43.98
N SER A 332 -127.86 -5.60 -44.55
CA SER A 332 -127.95 -4.26 -43.92
C SER A 332 -126.93 -3.86 -42.82
N LYS A 333 -126.12 -2.80 -42.99
CA LYS A 333 -126.45 -1.34 -43.14
C LYS A 333 -127.19 -0.78 -41.91
N GLU A 334 -126.91 0.41 -41.37
CA GLU A 334 -125.94 1.49 -41.68
C GLU A 334 -125.86 2.45 -40.45
N ILE A 335 -124.85 3.34 -40.41
CA ILE A 335 -124.66 4.61 -39.61
C ILE A 335 -123.14 4.68 -39.29
N THR A 336 -122.24 5.29 -40.08
CA THR A 336 -122.03 6.71 -40.48
C THR A 336 -121.76 7.69 -39.34
N ASN A 337 -120.76 8.58 -39.36
CA ASN A 337 -119.44 8.64 -40.05
C ASN A 337 -118.69 9.92 -39.55
N ARG A 338 -117.40 10.05 -39.87
CA ARG A 338 -116.54 11.27 -39.78
C ARG A 338 -116.08 11.76 -38.39
N ASP A 339 -114.99 12.53 -38.26
CA ASP A 339 -113.66 12.61 -38.93
C ASP A 339 -112.90 13.87 -38.37
N THR A 340 -111.58 13.92 -38.54
CA THR A 340 -110.71 15.15 -38.53
C THR A 340 -110.26 15.70 -37.13
N PRO A 341 -109.30 16.67 -37.03
CA PRO A 341 -108.02 16.39 -36.36
C PRO A 341 -107.46 17.56 -35.49
N ASN A 342 -106.17 17.52 -35.12
CA ASN A 342 -105.32 18.67 -34.68
C ASN A 342 -105.78 19.39 -33.37
N THR A 343 -104.99 20.19 -32.63
CA THR A 343 -103.62 20.74 -32.72
C THR A 343 -103.22 21.28 -31.33
N ALA A 344 -101.92 21.26 -30.98
CA ALA A 344 -101.24 22.21 -30.07
C ALA A 344 -101.78 22.35 -28.61
N ASP A 345 -101.07 22.91 -27.63
CA ASP A 345 -99.64 23.17 -27.42
C ASP A 345 -99.36 23.09 -25.89
N ASP A 346 -98.11 23.36 -25.50
CA ASP A 346 -97.61 23.75 -24.16
C ASP A 346 -96.69 22.75 -23.41
N THR A 347 -95.39 23.03 -23.53
CA THR A 347 -94.43 23.33 -22.44
C THR A 347 -94.55 22.60 -21.07
N GLU A 348 -93.48 22.09 -20.44
CA GLU A 348 -92.04 22.19 -20.73
C GLU A 348 -91.19 21.19 -19.88
N LEU A 349 -89.89 21.07 -20.21
CA LEU A 349 -88.77 20.48 -19.43
C LEU A 349 -88.69 18.92 -19.37
N LYS A 350 -87.73 18.25 -20.04
CA LYS A 350 -86.25 18.20 -19.87
C LYS A 350 -85.82 17.35 -18.64
N VAL A 351 -84.86 16.41 -18.70
CA VAL A 351 -83.84 16.01 -19.71
C VAL A 351 -83.58 14.49 -19.65
N ASN A 352 -83.21 13.87 -20.79
CA ASN A 352 -82.72 12.48 -20.89
C ASN A 352 -81.28 12.31 -20.39
N ALA A 353 -80.98 11.15 -19.79
CA ALA A 353 -79.70 10.45 -19.96
C ALA A 353 -79.92 8.96 -19.71
N ASP A 354 -79.64 8.14 -20.73
CA ASP A 354 -79.68 6.68 -20.72
C ASP A 354 -78.24 6.13 -20.65
N GLU A 355 -78.09 4.81 -20.49
CA GLU A 355 -76.84 4.03 -20.58
C GLU A 355 -75.82 4.26 -19.42
N THR A 356 -75.22 3.25 -18.78
CA THR A 356 -75.17 1.78 -19.00
C THR A 356 -75.00 1.03 -17.66
N ARG A 357 -75.50 -0.22 -17.60
CA ARG A 357 -75.08 -1.22 -16.61
C ARG A 357 -73.96 -2.08 -17.20
N ASP A 358 -72.96 -2.43 -16.39
CA ASP A 358 -72.39 -3.78 -16.20
C ASP A 358 -71.10 -3.65 -15.35
N SER A 359 -71.03 -4.29 -14.17
CA SER A 359 -70.62 -5.69 -13.95
C SER A 359 -69.13 -5.94 -14.18
N SER A 360 -68.36 -6.00 -13.09
CA SER A 360 -67.03 -6.63 -13.06
C SER A 360 -66.62 -6.97 -11.61
N ASN A 361 -67.22 -8.01 -11.04
CA ASN A 361 -66.58 -8.74 -9.95
C ASN A 361 -65.49 -9.63 -10.57
N ASN A 362 -64.22 -9.34 -10.28
CA ASN A 362 -63.10 -10.25 -10.50
C ASN A 362 -62.13 -10.10 -9.33
N ALA A 363 -62.41 -10.83 -8.24
CA ALA A 363 -61.40 -11.10 -7.23
C ALA A 363 -60.54 -12.26 -7.75
N VAL A 364 -59.24 -12.02 -7.93
CA VAL A 364 -58.27 -13.08 -8.19
C VAL A 364 -57.80 -13.58 -6.82
N ASP A 365 -58.10 -14.84 -6.52
CA ASP A 365 -57.47 -15.52 -5.39
C ASP A 365 -55.96 -15.59 -5.63
N SER A 366 -55.23 -14.91 -4.77
CA SER A 366 -53.81 -15.14 -4.53
C SER A 366 -53.70 -15.38 -3.04
N GLU A 367 -53.34 -16.61 -2.65
CA GLU A 367 -53.12 -17.00 -1.26
C GLU A 367 -51.95 -16.19 -0.68
N MET A 368 -52.27 -15.03 -0.12
CA MET A 368 -51.32 -14.22 0.64
C MET A 368 -51.33 -14.70 2.09
N ASP A 369 -50.19 -15.22 2.54
CA ASP A 369 -49.92 -15.61 3.92
C ASP A 369 -50.54 -14.63 4.94
N ASP A 370 -51.28 -15.18 5.91
CA ASP A 370 -52.05 -14.44 6.93
C ASP A 370 -51.19 -13.40 7.66
N ASN A 371 -49.90 -13.66 7.84
CA ASN A 371 -48.95 -12.73 8.45
C ASN A 371 -48.82 -11.42 7.64
N ASN A 372 -48.79 -11.51 6.31
CA ASN A 372 -48.68 -10.37 5.40
C ASN A 372 -50.01 -9.60 5.28
N ILE A 373 -51.14 -10.29 5.49
CA ILE A 373 -52.47 -9.66 5.67
C ILE A 373 -52.50 -8.90 6.99
N MET A 374 -52.05 -9.50 8.09
CA MET A 374 -51.99 -8.87 9.42
C MET A 374 -51.04 -7.67 9.46
N ASP A 375 -49.88 -7.73 8.79
CA ASP A 375 -48.98 -6.58 8.70
C ASP A 375 -49.56 -5.43 7.87
N LYS A 376 -50.24 -5.73 6.75
CA LYS A 376 -51.02 -4.71 6.01
C LYS A 376 -52.16 -4.15 6.85
N LEU A 377 -52.87 -4.98 7.60
CA LEU A 377 -53.96 -4.56 8.49
C LEU A 377 -53.43 -3.65 9.60
N ASN A 378 -52.33 -4.03 10.26
CA ASN A 378 -51.65 -3.23 11.27
C ASN A 378 -51.16 -1.89 10.71
N PHE A 379 -50.57 -1.90 9.51
CA PHE A 379 -50.15 -0.67 8.83
C PHE A 379 -51.35 0.24 8.50
N LEU A 380 -52.46 -0.32 8.00
CA LEU A 380 -53.69 0.41 7.72
C LEU A 380 -54.36 0.94 9.00
N VAL A 381 -54.30 0.21 10.12
CA VAL A 381 -54.79 0.65 11.44
C VAL A 381 -53.90 1.77 11.98
N GLU A 382 -52.57 1.66 11.87
CA GLU A 382 -51.63 2.69 12.27
C GLU A 382 -51.83 3.98 11.44
N ASP A 383 -52.02 3.86 10.13
CA ASP A 383 -52.32 5.01 9.26
C ASP A 383 -53.73 5.57 9.47
N TYR A 384 -54.74 4.74 9.76
CA TYR A 384 -56.05 5.20 10.21
C TYR A 384 -55.96 5.98 11.53
N LEU A 385 -55.17 5.51 12.50
CA LEU A 385 -54.93 6.22 13.76
C LEU A 385 -54.15 7.53 13.56
N LYS A 386 -53.14 7.57 12.67
CA LYS A 386 -52.46 8.82 12.27
C LYS A 386 -53.44 9.79 11.60
N LEU A 387 -54.30 9.31 10.70
CA LEU A 387 -55.32 10.10 10.03
C LEU A 387 -56.36 10.63 11.03
N HIS A 388 -56.82 9.80 11.96
CA HIS A 388 -57.76 10.19 13.01
C HIS A 388 -57.15 11.23 13.97
N ARG A 389 -55.88 11.07 14.37
CA ARG A 389 -55.14 12.09 15.14
C ARG A 389 -55.02 13.41 14.36
N ARG A 390 -54.75 13.36 13.05
CA ARG A 390 -54.70 14.55 12.18
C ARG A 390 -56.08 15.22 12.05
N LEU A 391 -57.15 14.44 11.85
CA LEU A 391 -58.52 14.96 11.78
C LEU A 391 -58.97 15.56 13.12
N SER A 392 -58.62 14.95 14.24
CA SER A 392 -58.89 15.49 15.59
C SER A 392 -58.12 16.80 15.84
N ALA A 393 -56.85 16.87 15.43
CA ALA A 393 -56.07 18.11 15.50
C ALA A 393 -56.66 19.21 14.62
N LEU A 394 -57.08 18.88 13.38
CA LEU A 394 -57.74 19.82 12.47
C LEU A 394 -59.08 20.30 13.02
N ALA A 395 -59.90 19.40 13.57
CA ALA A 395 -61.17 19.74 14.22
C ALA A 395 -60.96 20.66 15.44
N LYS A 396 -59.89 20.43 16.22
CA LYS A 396 -59.52 21.33 17.33
C LYS A 396 -59.09 22.70 16.81
N THR A 397 -58.23 22.79 15.78
CA THR A 397 -57.86 24.08 15.19
C THR A 397 -59.05 24.81 14.57
N ALA A 398 -60.00 24.09 13.97
CA ALA A 398 -61.23 24.66 13.46
C ALA A 398 -62.10 25.22 14.59
N LYS A 399 -62.24 24.49 15.71
CA LYS A 399 -62.98 24.99 16.90
C LYS A 399 -62.31 26.23 17.50
N ASP A 400 -61.00 26.16 17.75
CA ASP A 400 -60.23 27.30 18.26
C ASP A 400 -60.30 28.51 17.29
N GLN A 401 -60.50 28.29 15.99
CA GLN A 401 -60.71 29.35 15.02
C GLN A 401 -62.14 29.91 15.09
N THR A 402 -63.18 29.07 15.13
CA THR A 402 -64.57 29.54 15.33
C THR A 402 -64.77 30.32 16.64
N GLU A 403 -64.07 29.95 17.72
CA GLU A 403 -64.11 30.70 18.98
C GLU A 403 -63.45 32.09 18.84
N ARG A 404 -62.34 32.20 18.08
CA ARG A 404 -61.73 33.50 17.75
C ARG A 404 -62.62 34.33 16.86
N ASP A 405 -63.20 33.73 15.81
CA ASP A 405 -64.07 34.41 14.87
C ASP A 405 -65.32 34.95 15.60
N GLN A 406 -65.93 34.18 16.52
CA GLN A 406 -67.01 34.65 17.40
C GLN A 406 -66.60 35.78 18.35
N THR A 407 -65.36 35.82 18.84
CA THR A 407 -64.89 36.97 19.64
C THR A 407 -64.68 38.21 18.77
N LEU A 408 -64.18 38.05 17.54
CA LEU A 408 -64.03 39.15 16.59
C LEU A 408 -65.39 39.68 16.11
N GLU A 409 -66.36 38.81 15.89
CA GLU A 409 -67.72 39.15 15.50
C GLU A 409 -68.40 40.00 16.59
N LYS A 410 -68.24 39.65 17.87
CA LYS A 410 -68.73 40.48 18.99
C LYS A 410 -68.02 41.82 19.12
N GLU A 411 -66.68 41.87 19.00
CA GLU A 411 -65.94 43.15 19.00
C GLU A 411 -66.34 44.04 17.79
N LEU A 412 -66.71 43.43 16.66
CA LEU A 412 -67.20 44.12 15.46
C LEU A 412 -68.64 44.62 15.65
N GLU A 413 -69.53 43.83 16.26
CA GLU A 413 -70.88 44.25 16.65
C GLU A 413 -70.83 45.45 17.61
N GLU A 414 -69.96 45.41 18.64
CA GLU A 414 -69.73 46.53 19.56
C GLU A 414 -69.23 47.80 18.83
N LEU A 415 -68.32 47.66 17.85
CA LEU A 415 -67.89 48.81 17.04
C LEU A 415 -69.01 49.34 16.13
N ILE A 416 -69.84 48.46 15.56
CA ILE A 416 -70.96 48.83 14.69
C ILE A 416 -72.06 49.53 15.49
N THR A 417 -72.39 49.07 16.70
CA THR A 417 -73.38 49.76 17.55
C THR A 417 -72.90 51.16 17.92
N LEU A 418 -71.62 51.33 18.28
CA LEU A 418 -71.03 52.66 18.52
C LEU A 418 -71.12 53.58 17.28
N ILE A 419 -70.82 53.06 16.08
CA ILE A 419 -70.94 53.84 14.84
C ILE A 419 -72.40 54.22 14.55
N ASN A 420 -73.35 53.32 14.78
CA ASN A 420 -74.78 53.56 14.58
C ASN A 420 -75.35 54.56 15.60
N GLU A 421 -74.99 54.45 16.89
CA GLU A 421 -75.36 55.43 17.92
C GLU A 421 -74.83 56.83 17.58
N ASN A 422 -73.60 56.91 17.06
CA ASN A 422 -73.02 58.15 16.57
C ASN A 422 -73.78 58.70 15.36
N GLN A 423 -74.22 57.84 14.43
CA GLN A 423 -75.01 58.25 13.28
C GLN A 423 -76.39 58.80 13.69
N VAL A 424 -77.05 58.22 14.69
CA VAL A 424 -78.33 58.73 15.24
C VAL A 424 -78.14 60.13 15.86
N ARG A 425 -77.05 60.36 16.60
CA ARG A 425 -76.72 61.68 17.17
C ARG A 425 -76.45 62.77 16.13
N LEU A 426 -76.10 62.41 14.89
CA LEU A 426 -75.94 63.35 13.78
C LEU A 426 -77.29 63.79 13.21
N SER A 427 -78.26 62.88 13.09
CA SER A 427 -79.62 63.22 12.68
C SER A 427 -80.37 64.12 13.67
N GLU A 428 -79.97 64.14 14.95
CA GLU A 428 -80.61 64.97 15.98
C GLU A 428 -80.07 66.42 16.04
N ASN A 429 -78.95 66.74 15.37
CA ASN A 429 -78.24 68.03 15.50
C ASN A 429 -78.15 68.81 14.18
N GLU A 430 -79.29 69.19 13.61
CA GLU A 430 -79.41 69.89 12.32
C GLU A 430 -78.77 71.31 12.25
N GLN A 431 -78.30 71.88 13.37
CA GLN A 431 -77.87 73.28 13.45
C GLN A 431 -76.34 73.51 13.51
N ASN A 432 -75.51 72.46 13.52
CA ASN A 432 -74.05 72.59 13.60
C ASN A 432 -73.38 72.44 12.22
N ARG A 433 -72.21 73.09 12.03
CA ARG A 433 -71.41 72.98 10.80
C ARG A 433 -70.96 71.53 10.58
N PHE A 434 -70.94 71.08 9.33
CA PHE A 434 -70.61 69.70 8.97
C PHE A 434 -69.18 69.34 9.39
N THR A 435 -68.26 70.30 9.32
CA THR A 435 -66.87 70.15 9.77
C THR A 435 -66.73 69.96 11.29
N THR A 436 -67.52 70.65 12.12
CA THR A 436 -67.47 70.44 13.59
C THR A 436 -68.12 69.13 14.01
N GLN A 437 -69.16 68.68 13.28
CA GLN A 437 -69.74 67.34 13.44
C GLN A 437 -68.73 66.22 13.08
N LEU A 438 -67.97 66.35 11.98
CA LEU A 438 -66.96 65.38 11.60
C LEU A 438 -65.80 65.29 12.60
N CYS A 439 -65.36 66.42 13.18
CA CYS A 439 -64.36 66.41 14.25
C CYS A 439 -64.83 65.57 15.45
N SER A 440 -66.05 65.80 15.95
CA SER A 440 -66.57 65.06 17.11
C SER A 440 -66.76 63.57 16.84
N GLN A 441 -67.10 63.18 15.61
CA GLN A 441 -67.15 61.77 15.18
C GLN A 441 -65.77 61.10 15.22
N ILE A 442 -64.72 61.78 14.74
CA ILE A 442 -63.35 61.26 14.74
C ILE A 442 -62.86 61.07 16.18
N ASP A 443 -63.08 62.05 17.05
CA ASP A 443 -62.70 61.95 18.47
C ASP A 443 -63.44 60.82 19.18
N LEU A 444 -64.75 60.68 18.95
CA LEU A 444 -65.58 59.64 19.54
C LEU A 444 -65.20 58.24 19.03
N LEU A 445 -64.89 58.08 17.73
CA LEU A 445 -64.34 56.84 17.15
C LEU A 445 -63.02 56.46 17.82
N ASN A 446 -62.17 57.44 18.18
CA ASN A 446 -60.89 57.20 18.84
C ASN A 446 -61.03 56.88 20.36
N THR A 447 -62.20 57.01 20.98
CA THR A 447 -62.39 56.63 22.40
C THR A 447 -62.54 55.13 22.61
N HIS A 448 -62.98 54.39 21.60
CA HIS A 448 -63.05 52.93 21.64
C HIS A 448 -61.65 52.31 21.45
N ALA A 449 -61.24 51.39 22.33
CA ALA A 449 -59.94 50.73 22.28
C ALA A 449 -60.11 49.22 21.98
N PRO A 450 -60.14 48.80 20.69
CA PRO A 450 -60.36 47.41 20.33
C PRO A 450 -59.21 46.51 20.79
N ARG A 451 -59.54 45.29 21.24
CA ARG A 451 -58.55 44.32 21.74
C ARG A 451 -57.91 43.54 20.59
N SER A 452 -58.65 43.29 19.51
CA SER A 452 -58.10 42.72 18.28
C SER A 452 -57.24 43.71 17.49
N LYS A 453 -56.04 43.25 17.08
CA LYS A 453 -55.14 43.99 16.19
C LYS A 453 -55.75 44.26 14.81
N GLN A 454 -56.62 43.39 14.32
CA GLN A 454 -57.28 43.56 13.01
C GLN A 454 -58.29 44.71 13.08
N LEU A 455 -59.08 44.75 14.16
CA LEU A 455 -60.08 45.79 14.39
C LEU A 455 -59.42 47.15 14.70
N ALA A 456 -58.29 47.16 15.44
CA ALA A 456 -57.46 48.35 15.63
C ALA A 456 -56.93 48.94 14.30
N SER A 457 -56.46 48.09 13.39
CA SER A 457 -56.01 48.51 12.05
C SER A 457 -57.16 49.08 11.21
N LEU A 458 -58.37 48.52 11.34
CA LEU A 458 -59.57 49.00 10.64
C LEU A 458 -60.02 50.36 11.20
N GLN A 459 -60.09 50.50 12.53
CA GLN A 459 -60.38 51.77 13.21
C GLN A 459 -59.37 52.87 12.82
N GLN A 460 -58.07 52.57 12.79
CA GLN A 460 -57.04 53.52 12.38
C GLN A 460 -57.23 53.96 10.93
N THR A 461 -57.60 53.02 10.04
CA THR A 461 -57.86 53.32 8.62
C THR A 461 -59.12 54.19 8.45
N LEU A 462 -60.21 53.88 9.15
CA LEU A 462 -61.43 54.71 9.15
C LEU A 462 -61.17 56.12 9.72
N SER A 463 -60.47 56.22 10.85
CA SER A 463 -60.05 57.49 11.45
C SER A 463 -59.23 58.33 10.46
N GLN A 464 -58.35 57.70 9.67
CA GLN A 464 -57.58 58.40 8.63
C GLN A 464 -58.44 58.83 7.43
N ILE A 465 -59.38 58.00 6.97
CA ILE A 465 -60.32 58.34 5.88
C ILE A 465 -61.19 59.53 6.30
N TRP A 466 -61.77 59.50 7.50
CA TRP A 466 -62.60 60.60 8.01
C TRP A 466 -61.80 61.88 8.25
N LYS A 467 -60.55 61.81 8.71
CA LYS A 467 -59.63 62.97 8.78
C LYS A 467 -59.37 63.58 7.40
N ASN A 468 -59.14 62.76 6.38
CA ASN A 468 -58.96 63.24 5.01
C ASN A 468 -60.24 63.90 4.47
N GLN A 469 -61.41 63.32 4.77
CA GLN A 469 -62.71 63.84 4.36
C GLN A 469 -63.07 65.15 5.09
N LEU A 470 -62.74 65.27 6.39
CA LEU A 470 -62.85 66.53 7.15
C LEU A 470 -62.05 67.66 6.50
N VAL A 471 -60.78 67.41 6.12
CA VAL A 471 -59.92 68.40 5.44
C VAL A 471 -60.50 68.79 4.08
N GLN A 472 -61.09 67.86 3.33
CA GLN A 472 -61.79 68.17 2.08
C GLN A 472 -63.06 69.01 2.33
N SER A 473 -63.86 68.67 3.34
CA SER A 473 -65.06 69.42 3.70
C SER A 473 -64.76 70.84 4.19
N GLN A 474 -63.68 71.03 4.96
CA GLN A 474 -63.20 72.36 5.36
C GLN A 474 -62.84 73.21 4.14
N ARG A 475 -62.06 72.66 3.19
CA ARG A 475 -61.75 73.38 1.94
C ARG A 475 -63.00 73.75 1.12
N ILE A 476 -64.02 72.91 1.12
CA ILE A 476 -65.29 73.21 0.44
C ILE A 476 -66.06 74.31 1.19
N GLU A 477 -66.13 74.27 2.53
CA GLU A 477 -66.73 75.34 3.34
C GLU A 477 -65.99 76.68 3.14
N ASP A 478 -64.65 76.67 3.09
CA ASP A 478 -63.82 77.84 2.84
C ASP A 478 -64.06 78.42 1.42
N CYS A 479 -64.04 77.58 0.38
CA CYS A 479 -64.36 78.03 -0.98
C CYS A 479 -65.80 78.53 -1.14
N LEU A 480 -66.77 77.94 -0.42
CA LEU A 480 -68.15 78.44 -0.42
C LEU A 480 -68.26 79.79 0.30
N LEU A 481 -67.48 80.01 1.36
CA LEU A 481 -67.38 81.33 2.02
C LEU A 481 -66.73 82.37 1.09
N GLU A 482 -65.64 82.02 0.40
CA GLU A 482 -65.02 82.89 -0.61
C GLU A 482 -65.99 83.25 -1.74
N VAL A 483 -66.70 82.26 -2.29
CA VAL A 483 -67.71 82.48 -3.35
C VAL A 483 -68.89 83.30 -2.83
N ASN A 484 -69.40 83.04 -1.62
CA ASN A 484 -70.48 83.83 -1.04
C ASN A 484 -70.05 85.29 -0.77
N ASN A 485 -68.82 85.52 -0.33
CA ASN A 485 -68.26 86.86 -0.17
C ASN A 485 -68.06 87.56 -1.54
N ALA A 486 -67.60 86.83 -2.56
CA ALA A 486 -67.48 87.35 -3.93
C ALA A 486 -68.83 87.68 -4.57
N ILE A 487 -69.85 86.85 -4.35
CA ILE A 487 -71.23 87.10 -4.79
C ILE A 487 -71.80 88.33 -4.06
N ASN A 488 -71.63 88.44 -2.75
CA ASN A 488 -72.06 89.63 -2.00
C ASN A 488 -71.37 90.91 -2.49
N ALA A 489 -70.08 90.85 -2.83
CA ALA A 489 -69.36 91.96 -3.45
C ALA A 489 -69.94 92.31 -4.84
N ALA A 490 -70.13 91.33 -5.74
CA ALA A 490 -70.62 91.56 -7.10
C ALA A 490 -72.10 92.01 -7.16
N CYS A 491 -72.95 91.49 -6.25
CA CYS A 491 -74.36 91.87 -6.18
C CYS A 491 -74.58 93.26 -5.54
N SER A 492 -73.63 93.76 -4.75
CA SER A 492 -73.70 95.11 -4.16
C SER A 492 -73.75 96.22 -5.21
N GLU A 493 -73.05 96.08 -6.33
CA GLU A 493 -73.06 97.07 -7.42
C GLU A 493 -74.29 96.97 -8.33
N SER A 494 -74.89 95.77 -8.43
CA SER A 494 -76.01 95.50 -9.35
C SER A 494 -77.38 95.88 -8.78
N SER A 495 -77.55 95.92 -7.45
CA SER A 495 -78.84 96.27 -6.83
C SER A 495 -79.29 97.72 -7.05
N THR A 496 -78.37 98.61 -7.45
CA THR A 496 -78.63 100.05 -7.56
C THR A 496 -79.21 100.46 -8.92
N TYR A 497 -79.03 99.64 -9.97
CA TYR A 497 -79.39 100.00 -11.35
C TYR A 497 -80.78 99.54 -11.81
N LEU A 498 -81.49 98.73 -11.02
CA LEU A 498 -82.84 98.25 -11.35
C LEU A 498 -83.99 99.18 -10.93
N VAL A 499 -83.70 100.30 -10.25
CA VAL A 499 -84.73 101.22 -9.72
C VAL A 499 -85.07 102.38 -10.68
N ALA A 500 -84.29 102.57 -11.75
CA ALA A 500 -84.31 103.81 -12.56
C ALA A 500 -84.76 103.64 -14.03
N HIS A 501 -85.98 103.10 -14.27
CA HIS A 501 -86.94 103.55 -15.31
C HIS A 501 -88.10 102.53 -15.53
N PRO A 502 -89.36 102.83 -15.15
CA PRO A 502 -90.46 101.86 -15.19
C PRO A 502 -91.39 101.95 -16.43
N TYR A 503 -90.87 102.28 -17.62
CA TYR A 503 -91.71 102.46 -18.83
C TYR A 503 -91.11 101.90 -20.14
N ASP A 504 -90.77 100.60 -20.15
CA ASP A 504 -91.10 99.69 -21.27
C ASP A 504 -90.88 98.23 -20.84
N PRO A 505 -91.93 97.45 -20.55
CA PRO A 505 -91.78 96.04 -20.20
C PRO A 505 -91.22 95.21 -21.35
N VAL A 506 -91.39 95.62 -22.62
CA VAL A 506 -90.85 94.89 -23.78
C VAL A 506 -89.33 95.04 -23.85
N SER A 507 -88.80 96.25 -23.64
CA SER A 507 -87.35 96.47 -23.50
C SER A 507 -86.77 95.83 -22.24
N GLY A 508 -87.51 95.80 -21.12
CA GLY A 508 -87.10 95.09 -19.91
C GLY A 508 -86.99 93.57 -20.12
N ILE A 509 -88.03 92.95 -20.69
CA ILE A 509 -88.05 91.53 -21.07
C ILE A 509 -86.96 91.23 -22.11
N ARG A 510 -86.74 92.13 -23.09
CA ARG A 510 -85.69 91.97 -24.09
C ARG A 510 -84.30 91.98 -23.45
N ARG A 511 -83.99 92.94 -22.57
CA ARG A 511 -82.70 92.99 -21.85
C ARG A 511 -82.51 91.80 -20.92
N LEU A 512 -83.57 91.31 -20.27
CA LEU A 512 -83.52 90.07 -19.48
C LEU A 512 -83.32 88.82 -20.35
N ALA A 513 -83.90 88.78 -21.55
CA ALA A 513 -83.68 87.71 -22.51
C ALA A 513 -82.26 87.77 -23.11
N GLU A 514 -81.75 88.96 -23.43
CA GLU A 514 -80.37 89.20 -23.88
C GLU A 514 -79.37 88.79 -22.79
N PHE A 515 -79.59 89.19 -21.54
CA PHE A 515 -78.80 88.75 -20.39
C PHE A 515 -78.91 87.24 -20.16
N GLY A 516 -80.11 86.67 -20.26
CA GLY A 516 -80.34 85.23 -20.14
C GLY A 516 -79.66 84.41 -21.24
N MET A 517 -79.65 84.91 -22.48
CA MET A 517 -78.92 84.33 -23.61
C MET A 517 -77.40 84.47 -23.43
N ALA A 518 -76.91 85.62 -22.96
CA ALA A 518 -75.48 85.81 -22.67
C ALA A 518 -75.00 84.88 -21.54
N MET A 519 -75.79 84.74 -20.47
CA MET A 519 -75.53 83.77 -19.40
C MET A 519 -75.65 82.31 -19.88
N HIS A 520 -76.55 82.01 -20.83
CA HIS A 520 -76.65 80.68 -21.43
C HIS A 520 -75.41 80.36 -22.28
N ALA A 521 -75.00 81.29 -23.15
CA ALA A 521 -73.81 81.17 -23.97
C ALA A 521 -72.56 81.00 -23.10
N GLY A 522 -72.32 81.88 -22.13
CA GLY A 522 -71.20 81.75 -21.20
C GLY A 522 -71.21 80.44 -20.39
N ARG A 523 -72.39 79.92 -20.04
CA ARG A 523 -72.54 78.60 -19.40
C ARG A 523 -72.22 77.46 -20.38
N GLU A 524 -72.56 77.59 -21.65
CA GLU A 524 -72.22 76.60 -22.68
C GLU A 524 -70.74 76.63 -23.03
N ASP A 525 -70.12 77.81 -23.09
CA ASP A 525 -68.68 78.00 -23.27
C ASP A 525 -67.91 77.37 -22.10
N LEU A 526 -68.24 77.71 -20.85
CA LEU A 526 -67.66 77.07 -19.66
C LEU A 526 -67.89 75.54 -19.64
N ARG A 527 -69.03 75.06 -20.14
CA ARG A 527 -69.30 73.61 -20.26
C ARG A 527 -68.47 72.96 -21.36
N CYS A 528 -68.14 73.68 -22.42
CA CYS A 528 -67.21 73.24 -23.46
C CYS A 528 -65.77 73.25 -22.96
N GLU A 529 -65.33 74.29 -22.26
CA GLU A 529 -64.01 74.36 -21.60
C GLU A 529 -63.84 73.23 -20.57
N LEU A 530 -64.82 73.00 -19.68
CA LEU A 530 -64.78 71.90 -18.71
C LEU A 530 -64.72 70.51 -19.39
N LYS A 531 -65.33 70.33 -20.56
CA LYS A 531 -65.20 69.11 -21.36
C LYS A 531 -63.80 68.98 -21.98
N GLN A 532 -63.25 70.07 -22.51
CA GLN A 532 -61.89 70.10 -23.08
C GLN A 532 -60.83 69.84 -21.99
N MET A 533 -60.94 70.50 -20.84
CA MET A 533 -60.06 70.29 -19.68
C MET A 533 -60.16 68.87 -19.12
N ARG A 534 -61.38 68.29 -19.06
CA ARG A 534 -61.55 66.88 -18.70
C ARG A 534 -60.85 65.94 -19.68
N LYS A 535 -61.05 66.15 -20.99
CA LYS A 535 -60.38 65.35 -22.03
C LYS A 535 -58.86 65.47 -21.96
N HIS A 536 -58.33 66.68 -21.76
CA HIS A 536 -56.90 66.89 -21.56
C HIS A 536 -56.40 66.18 -20.30
N HIS A 537 -57.15 66.20 -19.19
CA HIS A 537 -56.79 65.47 -17.97
C HIS A 537 -56.84 63.95 -18.16
N GLU A 538 -57.82 63.42 -18.90
CA GLU A 538 -57.89 62.00 -19.26
C GLU A 538 -56.69 61.58 -20.13
N GLU A 539 -56.31 62.41 -21.11
CA GLU A 539 -55.11 62.22 -21.93
C GLU A 539 -53.80 62.33 -21.11
N GLU A 540 -53.74 63.24 -20.14
CA GLU A 540 -52.63 63.41 -19.19
C GLU A 540 -52.46 62.16 -18.30
N VAL A 541 -53.54 61.72 -17.67
CA VAL A 541 -53.57 60.53 -16.81
C VAL A 541 -53.18 59.28 -17.60
N GLU A 542 -53.66 59.12 -18.82
CA GLU A 542 -53.28 57.98 -19.66
C GLU A 542 -51.81 58.04 -20.08
N ARG A 543 -51.25 59.23 -20.33
CA ARG A 543 -49.82 59.41 -20.60
C ARG A 543 -48.96 59.10 -19.37
N ILE A 544 -49.38 59.50 -18.17
CA ILE A 544 -48.71 59.18 -16.90
C ILE A 544 -48.71 57.65 -16.69
N LYS A 545 -49.86 56.98 -16.82
CA LYS A 545 -49.93 55.50 -16.74
C LYS A 545 -49.00 54.81 -17.74
N GLN A 546 -48.91 55.32 -18.98
CA GLN A 546 -47.99 54.77 -19.98
C GLN A 546 -46.52 54.98 -19.63
N LEU A 547 -46.16 56.11 -19.00
CA LEU A 547 -44.81 56.36 -18.50
C LEU A 547 -44.48 55.45 -17.31
N ASP A 548 -45.38 55.34 -16.34
CA ASP A 548 -45.22 54.43 -15.19
C ASP A 548 -45.12 52.96 -15.62
N HIS A 549 -45.92 52.55 -16.61
CA HIS A 549 -45.84 51.20 -17.17
C HIS A 549 -44.49 50.96 -17.88
N LYS A 550 -43.99 51.92 -18.67
CA LYS A 550 -42.67 51.84 -19.31
C LYS A 550 -41.53 51.82 -18.29
N GLU A 551 -41.63 52.60 -17.22
CA GLU A 551 -40.66 52.64 -16.13
C GLU A 551 -40.65 51.33 -15.33
N LEU A 552 -41.83 50.75 -15.05
CA LEU A 552 -41.95 49.43 -14.44
C LEU A 552 -41.35 48.34 -15.34
N GLN A 553 -41.67 48.35 -16.65
CA GLN A 553 -41.07 47.44 -17.63
C GLN A 553 -39.54 47.60 -17.69
N ARG A 554 -39.02 48.83 -17.66
CA ARG A 554 -37.57 49.10 -17.64
C ARG A 554 -36.92 48.51 -16.39
N ARG A 555 -37.49 48.70 -15.20
CA ARG A 555 -36.98 48.11 -13.94
C ARG A 555 -37.04 46.58 -13.95
N ILE A 556 -38.08 45.99 -14.51
CA ILE A 556 -38.19 44.54 -14.67
C ILE A 556 -37.11 44.03 -15.63
N ALA A 557 -36.90 44.71 -16.78
CA ALA A 557 -35.84 44.37 -17.71
C ALA A 557 -34.44 44.49 -17.07
N GLU A 558 -34.16 45.58 -16.36
CA GLU A 558 -32.87 45.82 -15.68
C GLU A 558 -32.58 44.80 -14.57
N THR A 559 -33.59 44.38 -13.81
CA THR A 559 -33.44 43.34 -12.77
C THR A 559 -33.27 41.95 -13.37
N ILE A 560 -33.97 41.62 -14.47
CA ILE A 560 -33.76 40.38 -15.24
C ILE A 560 -32.35 40.36 -15.83
N ASP A 561 -31.88 41.47 -16.39
CA ASP A 561 -30.54 41.62 -16.95
C ASP A 561 -29.45 41.50 -15.90
N ALA A 562 -29.59 42.16 -14.74
CA ALA A 562 -28.66 42.07 -13.63
C ALA A 562 -28.54 40.63 -13.11
N ASN A 563 -29.68 39.96 -12.89
CA ASN A 563 -29.72 38.55 -12.49
C ASN A 563 -29.15 37.63 -13.60
N SER A 564 -29.36 37.95 -14.87
CA SER A 564 -28.78 37.20 -16.00
C SER A 564 -27.26 37.34 -16.09
N ARG A 565 -26.71 38.52 -15.77
CA ARG A 565 -25.26 38.77 -15.65
C ARG A 565 -24.69 38.04 -14.44
N GLU A 566 -25.28 38.20 -13.26
CA GLU A 566 -24.84 37.52 -12.03
C GLU A 566 -24.84 35.98 -12.19
N ASN A 567 -25.85 35.41 -12.86
CA ASN A 567 -25.86 33.97 -13.17
C ASN A 567 -24.83 33.57 -14.23
N ALA A 568 -24.50 34.45 -15.19
CA ALA A 568 -23.44 34.21 -16.15
C ALA A 568 -22.06 34.26 -15.48
N ASP A 569 -21.84 35.20 -14.56
CA ASP A 569 -20.60 35.35 -13.80
C ASP A 569 -20.39 34.17 -12.84
N LYS A 570 -21.44 33.76 -12.11
CA LYS A 570 -21.42 32.53 -11.29
C LYS A 570 -21.14 31.28 -12.14
N LEU A 571 -21.77 31.17 -13.31
CA LEU A 571 -21.50 30.05 -14.23
C LEU A 571 -20.05 30.08 -14.71
N GLN A 572 -19.52 31.25 -15.08
CA GLN A 572 -18.14 31.41 -15.51
C GLN A 572 -17.15 31.09 -14.38
N GLN A 573 -17.46 31.49 -13.14
CA GLN A 573 -16.67 31.12 -11.96
C GLN A 573 -16.67 29.60 -11.76
N THR A 574 -17.82 28.93 -11.78
CA THR A 574 -17.87 27.45 -11.65
C THR A 574 -17.17 26.74 -12.80
N ILE A 575 -17.19 27.29 -14.02
CA ILE A 575 -16.41 26.75 -15.16
C ILE A 575 -14.92 26.90 -14.89
N ASN A 576 -14.46 28.07 -14.43
CA ASN A 576 -13.06 28.31 -14.11
C ASN A 576 -12.57 27.42 -12.95
N GLU A 577 -13.40 27.20 -11.91
CA GLU A 577 -13.12 26.29 -10.80
C GLU A 577 -13.00 24.83 -11.28
N VAL A 578 -13.93 24.36 -12.12
CA VAL A 578 -13.85 23.02 -12.71
C VAL A 578 -12.64 22.86 -13.63
N VAL A 579 -12.29 23.88 -14.41
CA VAL A 579 -11.07 23.88 -15.24
C VAL A 579 -9.81 23.85 -14.37
N HIS A 580 -9.78 24.58 -13.26
CA HIS A 580 -8.67 24.54 -12.30
C HIS A 580 -8.47 23.14 -11.72
N ILE A 581 -9.55 22.54 -11.19
CA ILE A 581 -9.53 21.19 -10.60
C ILE A 581 -9.11 20.13 -11.63
N GLU A 582 -9.59 20.23 -12.87
CA GLU A 582 -9.22 19.28 -13.93
C GLU A 582 -7.78 19.50 -14.43
N ASN A 583 -7.27 20.74 -14.44
CA ASN A 583 -5.86 21.02 -14.70
C ASN A 583 -4.96 20.47 -13.59
N GLU A 584 -5.26 20.71 -12.32
CA GLU A 584 -4.53 20.13 -11.18
C GLU A 584 -4.53 18.60 -11.23
N ARG A 585 -5.66 17.99 -11.61
CA ARG A 585 -5.76 16.55 -11.83
C ARG A 585 -4.89 16.06 -12.98
N GLN A 586 -4.81 16.82 -14.08
CA GLN A 586 -3.94 16.49 -15.22
C GLN A 586 -2.46 16.63 -14.85
N GLU A 587 -2.08 17.67 -14.11
CA GLU A 587 -0.72 17.86 -13.59
C GLU A 587 -0.33 16.71 -12.64
N GLN A 588 -1.20 16.33 -11.71
CA GLN A 588 -0.99 15.16 -10.84
C GLN A 588 -0.85 13.86 -11.65
N LEU A 589 -1.67 13.66 -12.68
CA LEU A 589 -1.56 12.49 -13.56
C LEU A 589 -0.27 12.48 -14.39
N ILE A 590 0.20 13.65 -14.83
CA ILE A 590 1.49 13.81 -15.53
C ILE A 590 2.65 13.52 -14.57
N ALA A 591 2.62 14.05 -13.35
CA ALA A 591 3.64 13.80 -12.32
C ALA A 591 3.72 12.30 -11.95
N VAL A 592 2.58 11.63 -11.77
CA VAL A 592 2.54 10.17 -11.53
C VAL A 592 3.10 9.39 -12.72
N LYS A 593 2.78 9.79 -13.97
CA LYS A 593 3.36 9.16 -15.16
C LYS A 593 4.87 9.40 -15.27
N GLN A 594 5.35 10.59 -14.95
CA GLN A 594 6.78 10.92 -14.91
C GLN A 594 7.51 10.08 -13.88
N ALA A 595 7.01 9.98 -12.64
CA ALA A 595 7.59 9.12 -11.61
C ALA A 595 7.66 7.64 -12.02
N ILE A 596 6.63 7.11 -12.69
CA ILE A 596 6.63 5.74 -13.23
C ILE A 596 7.68 5.59 -14.34
N ILE A 597 7.82 6.58 -15.24
CA ILE A 597 8.86 6.58 -16.29
C ILE A 597 10.26 6.60 -15.65
N GLU A 598 10.49 7.46 -14.66
CA GLU A 598 11.77 7.55 -13.93
C GLU A 598 12.12 6.25 -13.21
N GLU A 599 11.15 5.57 -12.58
CA GLU A 599 11.36 4.25 -11.95
C GLU A 599 11.67 3.16 -12.99
N LEU A 600 10.99 3.17 -14.15
CA LEU A 600 11.27 2.24 -15.25
C LEU A 600 12.63 2.51 -15.89
N GLU A 601 13.03 3.78 -16.05
CA GLU A 601 14.35 4.17 -16.51
C GLU A 601 15.45 3.81 -15.50
N LEU A 602 15.18 3.92 -14.20
CA LEU A 602 16.09 3.48 -13.15
C LEU A 602 16.31 1.96 -13.25
N LYS A 603 15.24 1.16 -13.32
CA LYS A 603 15.34 -0.30 -13.52
C LYS A 603 16.02 -0.66 -14.84
N LEU A 604 15.81 0.13 -15.90
CA LEU A 604 16.50 -0.06 -17.18
C LEU A 604 18.00 0.28 -17.08
N ARG A 605 18.38 1.28 -16.28
CA ARG A 605 19.77 1.62 -15.98
C ARG A 605 20.44 0.55 -15.10
N GLU A 606 19.77 0.08 -14.05
CA GLU A 606 20.22 -1.01 -13.19
C GLU A 606 20.43 -2.31 -13.97
N THR A 607 19.47 -2.70 -14.82
CA THR A 607 19.61 -3.90 -15.66
C THR A 607 20.71 -3.75 -16.72
N ARG A 608 20.89 -2.58 -17.33
CA ARG A 608 22.03 -2.29 -18.21
C ARG A 608 23.36 -2.37 -17.46
N GLN A 609 23.44 -1.84 -16.24
CA GLN A 609 24.63 -1.92 -15.40
C GLN A 609 24.94 -3.37 -15.02
N LEU A 610 23.96 -4.15 -14.55
CA LEU A 610 24.14 -5.58 -14.24
C LEU A 610 24.57 -6.40 -15.46
N MET A 611 24.09 -6.06 -16.66
CA MET A 611 24.54 -6.70 -17.90
C MET A 611 25.97 -6.31 -18.27
N ALA A 612 26.36 -5.04 -18.09
CA ALA A 612 27.72 -4.58 -18.30
C ALA A 612 28.71 -5.18 -17.29
N GLU A 613 28.34 -5.23 -16.00
CA GLU A 613 29.13 -5.89 -14.94
C GLU A 613 29.31 -7.38 -15.24
N ARG A 614 28.24 -8.10 -15.61
CA ARG A 614 28.33 -9.51 -16.06
C ARG A 614 29.22 -9.68 -17.27
N GLN A 615 29.16 -8.76 -18.25
CA GLN A 615 30.02 -8.83 -19.42
C GLN A 615 31.49 -8.59 -19.05
N ILE A 616 31.80 -7.62 -18.18
CA ILE A 616 33.15 -7.38 -17.66
C ILE A 616 33.66 -8.60 -16.86
N SER A 617 32.82 -9.20 -16.01
CA SER A 617 33.18 -10.44 -15.31
C SER A 617 33.47 -11.58 -16.28
N HIS A 618 32.65 -11.76 -17.32
CA HIS A 618 32.85 -12.80 -18.32
C HIS A 618 34.11 -12.55 -19.19
N GLU A 619 34.38 -11.31 -19.57
CA GLU A 619 35.62 -10.93 -20.27
C GLU A 619 36.86 -11.14 -19.39
N ALA A 620 36.77 -10.89 -18.08
CA ALA A 620 37.83 -11.21 -17.11
C ALA A 620 38.03 -12.73 -16.93
N GLU A 621 36.95 -13.52 -16.85
CA GLU A 621 37.03 -14.99 -16.83
C GLU A 621 37.69 -15.53 -18.11
N LEU A 622 37.31 -15.01 -19.28
CA LEU A 622 37.94 -15.34 -20.56
C LEU A 622 39.42 -14.93 -20.62
N HIS A 623 39.81 -13.82 -19.99
CA HIS A 623 41.21 -13.42 -19.86
C HIS A 623 41.98 -14.42 -18.99
N VAL A 624 41.46 -14.77 -17.81
CA VAL A 624 42.09 -15.77 -16.92
C VAL A 624 42.20 -17.14 -17.60
N LEU A 625 41.18 -17.58 -18.34
CA LEU A 625 41.24 -18.80 -19.13
C LEU A 625 42.31 -18.71 -20.23
N ARG A 626 42.43 -17.56 -20.91
CA ARG A 626 43.48 -17.32 -21.92
C ARG A 626 44.87 -17.33 -21.33
N ASP A 627 45.07 -16.73 -20.16
CA ASP A 627 46.35 -16.74 -19.44
C ASP A 627 46.73 -18.16 -19.02
N ARG A 628 45.78 -18.95 -18.50
CA ARG A 628 46.01 -20.36 -18.17
C ARG A 628 46.33 -21.20 -19.41
N VAL A 629 45.69 -20.94 -20.55
CA VAL A 629 46.05 -21.58 -21.83
C VAL A 629 47.47 -21.19 -22.26
N ASN A 630 47.85 -19.91 -22.17
CA ASN A 630 49.20 -19.45 -22.47
C ASN A 630 50.26 -20.07 -21.54
N GLU A 631 49.96 -20.19 -20.25
CA GLU A 631 50.80 -20.88 -19.26
C GLU A 631 50.92 -22.37 -19.59
N THR A 632 49.83 -23.03 -19.98
CA THR A 632 49.83 -24.43 -20.41
C THR A 632 50.73 -24.62 -21.65
N ILE A 633 50.61 -23.75 -22.66
CA ILE A 633 51.47 -23.75 -23.85
C ILE A 633 52.94 -23.49 -23.48
N HIS A 634 53.22 -22.65 -22.48
CA HIS A 634 54.59 -22.44 -21.99
C HIS A 634 55.14 -23.69 -21.27
N LEU A 635 54.31 -24.38 -20.48
CA LEU A 635 54.67 -25.63 -19.84
C LEU A 635 54.90 -26.75 -20.86
N GLU A 636 54.09 -26.84 -21.92
CA GLU A 636 54.29 -27.77 -23.04
C GLU A 636 55.61 -27.53 -23.77
N ARG A 637 55.96 -26.26 -24.05
CA ARG A 637 57.28 -25.92 -24.61
C ARG A 637 58.42 -26.29 -23.67
N ASN A 638 58.32 -25.93 -22.39
CA ASN A 638 59.33 -26.30 -21.39
C ASN A 638 59.49 -27.82 -21.28
N LEU A 639 58.39 -28.59 -21.37
CA LEU A 639 58.43 -30.05 -21.39
C LEU A 639 59.14 -30.56 -22.65
N GLY A 640 58.83 -30.03 -23.83
CA GLY A 640 59.54 -30.37 -25.08
C GLY A 640 61.04 -30.02 -25.03
N ASP A 641 61.42 -28.90 -24.44
CA ASP A 641 62.83 -28.51 -24.22
C ASP A 641 63.53 -29.46 -23.23
N LYS A 642 62.83 -29.95 -22.20
CA LYS A 642 63.37 -30.97 -21.29
C LYS A 642 63.45 -32.34 -21.94
N GLU A 643 62.48 -32.70 -22.77
CA GLU A 643 62.40 -33.97 -23.48
C GLU A 643 63.50 -34.08 -24.55
N THR A 644 63.74 -33.02 -25.31
CA THR A 644 64.88 -32.93 -26.25
C THR A 644 66.23 -33.01 -25.52
N VAL A 645 66.40 -32.34 -24.38
CA VAL A 645 67.61 -32.49 -23.54
C VAL A 645 67.75 -33.92 -23.00
N CYS A 646 66.66 -34.61 -22.63
CA CYS A 646 66.70 -36.02 -22.26
C CYS A 646 67.10 -36.94 -23.43
N VAL A 647 66.63 -36.66 -24.65
CA VAL A 647 67.07 -37.36 -25.87
C VAL A 647 68.56 -37.12 -26.15
N GLU A 648 69.06 -35.90 -25.99
CA GLU A 648 70.49 -35.63 -26.10
C GLU A 648 71.32 -36.34 -25.04
N LEU A 649 70.87 -36.34 -23.78
CA LEU A 649 71.59 -36.98 -22.68
C LEU A 649 71.61 -38.51 -22.83
N THR A 650 70.52 -39.12 -23.31
CA THR A 650 70.48 -40.56 -23.62
C THR A 650 71.34 -40.90 -24.82
N ALA A 651 71.38 -40.07 -25.88
CA ALA A 651 72.32 -40.24 -26.98
C ALA A 651 73.79 -40.09 -26.53
N LYS A 652 74.11 -39.11 -25.68
CA LYS A 652 75.44 -38.94 -25.06
C LYS A 652 75.81 -40.15 -24.19
N LEU A 653 74.85 -40.70 -23.43
CA LEU A 653 75.04 -41.92 -22.63
C LEU A 653 75.35 -43.14 -23.50
N GLU A 654 74.61 -43.37 -24.59
CA GLU A 654 74.89 -44.50 -25.49
C GLU A 654 76.21 -44.33 -26.25
N ASN A 655 76.56 -43.12 -26.69
CA ASN A 655 77.88 -42.86 -27.26
C ASN A 655 79.01 -43.15 -26.25
N ALA A 656 78.82 -42.79 -24.97
CA ALA A 656 79.77 -43.11 -23.90
C ALA A 656 79.85 -44.62 -23.62
N LYS A 657 78.71 -45.34 -23.59
CA LYS A 657 78.67 -46.80 -23.48
C LYS A 657 79.38 -47.50 -24.64
N GLN A 658 79.16 -47.06 -25.88
CA GLN A 658 79.84 -47.58 -27.06
C GLN A 658 81.35 -47.32 -27.00
N ALA A 659 81.79 -46.15 -26.51
CA ALA A 659 83.21 -45.87 -26.30
C ALA A 659 83.85 -46.73 -25.19
N ILE A 660 83.13 -46.97 -24.09
CA ILE A 660 83.55 -47.89 -23.02
C ILE A 660 83.65 -49.32 -23.55
N GLU A 661 82.65 -49.79 -24.32
CA GLU A 661 82.66 -51.15 -24.87
C GLU A 661 83.76 -51.32 -25.95
N LYS A 662 84.00 -50.30 -26.79
CA LYS A 662 85.11 -50.30 -27.75
C LYS A 662 86.48 -50.33 -27.05
N THR A 663 86.70 -49.49 -26.05
CA THR A 663 87.97 -49.49 -25.29
C THR A 663 88.14 -50.79 -24.49
N ARG A 664 87.05 -51.37 -23.98
CA ARG A 664 87.05 -52.71 -23.39
C ARG A 664 87.49 -53.78 -24.40
N GLN A 665 86.90 -53.81 -25.59
CA GLN A 665 87.28 -54.76 -26.65
C GLN A 665 88.75 -54.56 -27.09
N GLU A 666 89.23 -53.32 -27.20
CA GLU A 666 90.63 -53.00 -27.50
C GLU A 666 91.58 -53.50 -26.39
N THR A 667 91.20 -53.35 -25.12
CA THR A 667 91.98 -53.86 -23.98
C THR A 667 91.93 -55.38 -23.84
N GLU A 668 90.78 -56.01 -24.09
CA GLU A 668 90.65 -57.48 -24.16
C GLU A 668 91.53 -58.04 -25.28
N ALA A 669 91.48 -57.48 -26.50
CA ALA A 669 92.33 -57.88 -27.61
C ALA A 669 93.83 -57.67 -27.34
N LEU A 670 94.22 -56.57 -26.69
CA LEU A 670 95.62 -56.33 -26.27
C LEU A 670 96.07 -57.31 -25.18
N CYS A 671 95.18 -57.72 -24.27
CA CYS A 671 95.46 -58.75 -23.28
C CYS A 671 95.60 -60.13 -23.92
N GLU A 672 94.71 -60.50 -24.86
CA GLU A 672 94.82 -61.73 -25.64
C GLU A 672 96.12 -61.77 -26.45
N GLU A 673 96.50 -60.68 -27.11
CA GLU A 673 97.75 -60.61 -27.88
C GLU A 673 98.99 -60.75 -26.96
N ARG A 674 98.96 -60.13 -25.76
CA ARG A 674 100.02 -60.29 -24.75
C ARG A 674 100.11 -61.73 -24.24
N TRP A 675 98.98 -62.34 -23.86
CA TRP A 675 98.95 -63.75 -23.44
C TRP A 675 99.38 -64.69 -24.56
N HIS A 676 98.99 -64.43 -25.82
CA HIS A 676 99.44 -65.24 -26.94
C HIS A 676 100.96 -65.11 -27.15
N LYS A 677 101.54 -63.91 -27.01
CA LYS A 677 103.00 -63.72 -27.02
C LYS A 677 103.71 -64.43 -25.86
N GLU A 678 103.14 -64.39 -24.66
CA GLU A 678 103.67 -65.07 -23.48
C GLU A 678 103.61 -66.60 -23.60
N VAL A 679 102.50 -67.15 -24.13
CA VAL A 679 102.34 -68.57 -24.46
C VAL A 679 103.29 -69.01 -25.59
N GLU A 680 103.51 -68.18 -26.61
CA GLU A 680 104.52 -68.42 -27.66
C GLU A 680 105.94 -68.48 -27.07
N LEU A 681 106.29 -67.54 -26.19
CA LEU A 681 107.58 -67.52 -25.47
C LEU A 681 107.76 -68.77 -24.61
N HIS A 682 106.74 -69.17 -23.83
CA HIS A 682 106.79 -70.41 -23.05
C HIS A 682 106.82 -71.67 -23.92
N ARG A 683 106.15 -71.70 -25.08
CA ARG A 683 106.30 -72.79 -26.06
C ARG A 683 107.72 -72.88 -26.61
N GLU A 684 108.34 -71.75 -26.93
CA GLU A 684 109.73 -71.75 -27.43
C GLU A 684 110.71 -72.13 -26.33
N GLN A 685 110.50 -71.66 -25.09
CA GLN A 685 111.24 -72.12 -23.91
C GLN A 685 111.09 -73.64 -23.72
N ALA A 686 109.88 -74.19 -23.86
CA ALA A 686 109.65 -75.64 -23.80
C ALA A 686 110.35 -76.40 -24.94
N LYS A 687 110.39 -75.86 -26.17
CA LYS A 687 111.18 -76.43 -27.28
C LYS A 687 112.68 -76.40 -26.98
N GLN A 688 113.20 -75.31 -26.39
CA GLN A 688 114.61 -75.20 -25.98
C GLN A 688 114.95 -76.18 -24.85
N HIS A 689 114.06 -76.33 -23.85
CA HIS A 689 114.19 -77.33 -22.80
C HIS A 689 114.17 -78.75 -23.39
N ALA A 690 113.26 -79.07 -24.31
CA ALA A 690 113.20 -80.37 -24.99
C ALA A 690 114.49 -80.67 -25.78
N ARG A 691 115.02 -79.71 -26.55
CA ARG A 691 116.32 -79.85 -27.23
C ARG A 691 117.45 -80.12 -26.22
N THR A 692 117.46 -79.40 -25.10
CA THR A 692 118.45 -79.57 -24.03
C THR A 692 118.34 -80.96 -23.39
N ILE A 693 117.12 -81.44 -23.14
CA ILE A 693 116.86 -82.79 -22.61
C ILE A 693 117.39 -83.84 -23.59
N CYS A 694 117.08 -83.78 -24.88
CA CYS A 694 117.62 -84.72 -25.87
C CYS A 694 119.17 -84.77 -25.87
N VAL A 695 119.83 -83.60 -25.77
CA VAL A 695 121.30 -83.53 -25.67
C VAL A 695 121.82 -84.13 -24.36
N MET A 696 121.11 -83.94 -23.24
CA MET A 696 121.43 -84.58 -21.96
C MET A 696 121.17 -86.09 -21.98
N GLU A 697 120.12 -86.56 -22.64
CA GLU A 697 119.81 -87.98 -22.84
C GLU A 697 120.88 -88.65 -23.70
N GLU A 698 121.29 -88.05 -24.82
CA GLU A 698 122.44 -88.52 -25.59
C GLU A 698 123.72 -88.62 -24.74
N ARG A 699 123.97 -87.62 -23.89
CA ARG A 699 125.14 -87.62 -22.99
C ARG A 699 125.04 -88.70 -21.92
N LEU A 700 123.85 -88.95 -21.37
CA LEU A 700 123.57 -90.04 -20.44
C LEU A 700 123.73 -91.42 -21.11
N VAL A 701 123.28 -91.60 -22.35
CA VAL A 701 123.49 -92.83 -23.13
C VAL A 701 124.98 -93.05 -23.40
N LYS A 702 125.73 -92.00 -23.76
CA LYS A 702 127.20 -92.06 -23.92
C LYS A 702 127.91 -92.45 -22.61
N LEU A 703 127.54 -91.85 -21.48
CA LEU A 703 128.05 -92.21 -20.15
C LEU A 703 127.66 -93.64 -19.74
N ALA A 704 126.43 -94.08 -20.03
CA ALA A 704 125.98 -95.44 -19.74
C ALA A 704 126.75 -96.49 -20.57
N LYS A 705 127.05 -96.18 -21.84
CA LYS A 705 127.91 -97.02 -22.69
C LYS A 705 129.33 -97.11 -22.12
N GLN A 706 129.96 -95.99 -21.80
CA GLN A 706 131.28 -95.95 -21.14
C GLN A 706 131.28 -96.73 -19.81
N THR A 707 130.21 -96.62 -19.01
CA THR A 707 130.06 -97.36 -17.75
C THR A 707 129.92 -98.88 -18.00
N LYS A 708 129.27 -99.29 -19.09
CA LYS A 708 129.15 -100.71 -19.48
C LYS A 708 130.47 -101.27 -19.99
N GLU A 709 131.23 -100.49 -20.76
CA GLU A 709 132.58 -100.82 -21.23
C GLU A 709 133.57 -100.91 -20.06
N ALA A 710 133.57 -99.95 -19.13
CA ALA A 710 134.36 -100.00 -17.91
C ALA A 710 133.99 -101.20 -17.01
N LYS A 711 132.70 -101.56 -16.92
CA LYS A 711 132.26 -102.79 -16.21
C LYS A 711 132.76 -104.05 -16.90
N ALA A 712 132.73 -104.11 -18.23
CA ALA A 712 133.27 -105.23 -19.01
C ALA A 712 134.79 -105.38 -18.78
N GLU A 713 135.52 -104.27 -18.78
CA GLU A 713 136.96 -104.24 -18.52
C GLU A 713 137.30 -104.66 -17.07
N VAL A 714 136.53 -104.21 -16.08
CA VAL A 714 136.64 -104.70 -14.70
C VAL A 714 136.39 -106.21 -14.62
N THR A 715 135.47 -106.78 -15.40
CA THR A 715 135.29 -108.24 -15.45
C THR A 715 136.38 -108.98 -16.22
N ARG A 716 137.09 -108.33 -17.14
CA ARG A 716 138.27 -108.86 -17.83
C ARG A 716 139.46 -108.92 -16.86
N LEU A 717 139.73 -107.82 -16.17
CA LEU A 717 140.77 -107.72 -15.14
C LEU A 717 140.52 -108.67 -13.97
N LYS A 718 139.26 -108.89 -13.56
CA LYS A 718 138.91 -109.91 -12.55
C LYS A 718 139.20 -111.35 -12.98
N ARG A 719 139.14 -111.69 -14.27
CA ARG A 719 139.57 -113.02 -14.75
C ARG A 719 141.09 -113.17 -14.71
N GLN A 720 141.83 -112.18 -15.19
CA GLN A 720 143.30 -112.18 -15.11
C GLN A 720 143.80 -112.23 -13.66
N HIS A 721 143.12 -111.54 -12.73
CA HIS A 721 143.42 -111.62 -11.31
C HIS A 721 143.11 -113.02 -10.73
N ALA A 722 142.05 -113.70 -11.17
CA ALA A 722 141.74 -115.05 -10.70
C ALA A 722 142.80 -116.07 -11.15
N GLU A 723 143.29 -115.95 -12.39
CA GLU A 723 144.37 -116.79 -12.94
C GLU A 723 145.68 -116.60 -12.16
N LEU A 724 146.14 -115.36 -12.01
CA LEU A 724 147.33 -115.02 -11.19
C LEU A 724 147.18 -115.45 -9.72
N GLN A 725 145.96 -115.41 -9.18
CA GLN A 725 145.68 -115.84 -7.81
C GLN A 725 145.73 -117.38 -7.66
N THR A 726 145.48 -118.16 -8.71
CA THR A 726 145.70 -119.62 -8.67
C THR A 726 147.18 -120.01 -8.67
N GLU A 727 148.04 -119.27 -9.38
CA GLU A 727 149.51 -119.45 -9.28
C GLU A 727 150.05 -119.00 -7.91
N HIS A 728 149.54 -117.86 -7.39
CA HIS A 728 149.88 -117.38 -6.05
C HIS A 728 149.54 -118.43 -4.97
N ASN A 729 148.36 -119.05 -5.04
CA ASN A 729 147.92 -120.06 -4.07
C ASN A 729 148.83 -121.32 -4.05
N GLN A 730 149.43 -121.72 -5.18
CA GLN A 730 150.37 -122.86 -5.21
C GLN A 730 151.71 -122.52 -4.56
N LEU A 731 152.18 -121.28 -4.69
CA LEU A 731 153.40 -120.81 -4.02
C LEU A 731 153.16 -120.47 -2.54
N GLN A 732 151.95 -120.03 -2.18
CA GLN A 732 151.58 -119.64 -0.81
C GLN A 732 151.35 -120.84 0.13
N HIS A 733 151.19 -122.06 -0.40
CA HIS A 733 151.14 -123.29 0.41
C HIS A 733 152.51 -123.69 1.02
N ARG A 734 153.60 -123.01 0.65
CA ARG A 734 154.92 -123.12 1.31
C ARG A 734 155.19 -122.04 2.37
N LEU A 735 154.28 -121.09 2.56
CA LEU A 735 154.39 -120.02 3.57
C LEU A 735 153.38 -120.18 4.70
N THR A 736 153.10 -121.44 5.07
CA THR A 736 152.29 -121.84 6.23
C THR A 736 153.02 -121.56 7.55
N GLU A 737 153.51 -120.34 7.75
CA GLU A 737 154.09 -119.92 9.03
C GLU A 737 154.08 -118.39 9.22
N THR A 738 152.92 -117.76 9.00
CA THR A 738 152.43 -116.70 9.90
C THR A 738 151.00 -116.32 9.57
N GLN A 739 150.15 -116.37 10.60
CA GLN A 739 148.84 -115.71 10.66
C GLN A 739 147.79 -116.15 9.62
N GLN A 740 146.72 -116.77 10.10
CA GLN A 740 145.46 -116.01 10.22
C GLN A 740 144.46 -116.67 11.17
N LYS A 741 144.23 -116.00 12.31
CA LYS A 741 142.91 -116.03 12.95
C LYS A 741 141.96 -115.18 12.11
N LEU A 742 141.17 -115.85 11.29
CA LEU A 742 139.75 -115.54 11.12
C LEU A 742 139.01 -116.79 11.67
N ILE A 743 137.73 -116.81 12.04
CA ILE A 743 136.57 -116.06 11.56
C ILE A 743 135.56 -115.93 12.74
N THR A 744 134.59 -115.02 12.57
CA THR A 744 133.19 -114.97 13.09
C THR A 744 132.94 -113.99 14.25
N ALA A 745 131.81 -113.29 14.38
CA ALA A 745 130.71 -112.85 13.49
C ALA A 745 129.68 -112.07 14.37
N ARG A 746 129.00 -111.05 13.81
CA ARG A 746 127.76 -110.36 14.29
C ARG A 746 127.79 -109.31 15.44
N ARG A 747 127.23 -108.13 15.12
CA ARG A 747 126.54 -107.06 15.92
C ARG A 747 127.36 -106.08 16.81
N THR A 748 127.07 -104.76 16.68
CA THR A 748 127.12 -103.70 17.75
C THR A 748 126.42 -102.36 17.33
N PRO A 749 126.09 -101.42 18.27
CA PRO A 749 125.28 -100.16 18.09
C PRO A 749 126.03 -98.85 18.54
N PRO A 750 125.39 -97.71 18.94
CA PRO A 750 124.58 -96.72 18.20
C PRO A 750 125.29 -95.31 17.98
N PRO A 751 124.77 -94.08 18.34
CA PRO A 751 124.99 -92.78 17.62
C PRO A 751 126.32 -92.03 18.03
N PRO A 752 126.66 -90.73 17.68
CA PRO A 752 125.88 -89.57 17.18
C PRO A 752 126.51 -88.64 16.05
N PRO A 753 126.89 -87.32 16.18
CA PRO A 753 126.56 -86.24 15.21
C PRO A 753 127.79 -85.44 14.63
N THR A 754 127.77 -84.17 14.16
CA THR A 754 127.75 -82.88 14.94
C THR A 754 127.95 -81.62 14.03
N ASN A 755 127.31 -80.47 14.36
CA ASN A 755 127.76 -79.03 14.29
C ASN A 755 128.25 -78.35 12.96
N SER A 756 128.31 -77.01 12.77
CA SER A 756 127.89 -75.74 13.47
C SER A 756 128.07 -74.54 12.48
N GLY A 757 127.72 -73.26 12.67
CA GLY A 757 127.16 -72.44 13.79
C GLY A 757 126.56 -71.10 13.24
N GLU A 758 125.68 -70.39 13.97
CA GLU A 758 125.90 -69.19 14.84
C GLU A 758 125.73 -67.82 14.12
N GLN A 759 124.74 -66.94 14.38
CA GLN A 759 124.31 -66.13 15.58
C GLN A 759 124.76 -64.64 15.48
N SER A 760 124.17 -63.58 16.09
CA SER A 760 122.80 -63.23 16.56
C SER A 760 122.75 -61.88 17.37
N LYS A 761 121.61 -61.13 17.36
CA LYS A 761 121.11 -60.15 18.41
C LYS A 761 121.97 -58.89 18.73
N ARG A 762 121.62 -57.99 19.69
CA ARG A 762 120.39 -57.21 20.10
C ARG A 762 120.82 -56.25 21.26
N ASN A 763 120.07 -55.17 21.51
CA ASN A 763 120.29 -54.12 22.54
C ASN A 763 120.61 -54.54 24.01
N GLN A 764 121.30 -53.60 24.71
CA GLN A 764 121.30 -53.24 26.16
C GLN A 764 122.36 -53.81 27.16
N LEU A 765 122.64 -52.95 28.18
CA LEU A 765 123.58 -52.98 29.35
C LEU A 765 123.28 -54.10 30.42
N PRO A 766 123.96 -54.27 31.61
CA PRO A 766 124.87 -53.38 32.39
C PRO A 766 126.06 -54.01 33.24
N THR A 767 126.84 -53.14 33.94
CA THR A 767 127.60 -53.26 35.24
C THR A 767 128.85 -54.17 35.52
N GLN A 768 129.94 -53.53 36.02
CA GLN A 768 130.61 -53.70 37.37
C GLN A 768 132.10 -54.14 37.53
N LYS A 769 132.94 -53.25 38.16
CA LYS A 769 134.15 -53.47 39.05
C LYS A 769 135.43 -54.14 38.46
N ALA A 770 136.68 -53.92 38.94
CA ALA A 770 137.29 -53.07 40.01
C ALA A 770 138.82 -52.83 39.78
N TYR A 771 139.50 -52.22 40.77
CA TYR A 771 140.94 -51.84 40.90
C TYR A 771 141.38 -50.58 40.14
N GLN A 772 142.27 -49.69 40.62
CA GLN A 772 142.66 -49.15 41.94
C GLN A 772 143.77 -48.08 41.67
N GLN A 773 144.01 -47.17 42.61
CA GLN A 773 145.08 -46.13 42.64
C GLN A 773 144.86 -44.79 41.87
N GLU A 774 145.22 -43.70 42.56
CA GLU A 774 145.63 -42.36 42.04
C GLU A 774 144.57 -41.35 41.51
N ASN A 775 143.67 -40.90 42.40
CA ASN A 775 143.05 -39.55 42.32
C ASN A 775 144.11 -38.50 42.73
N VAL A 776 144.26 -37.34 42.08
CA VAL A 776 143.44 -36.13 42.38
C VAL A 776 143.33 -35.12 41.20
N ASN A 777 144.05 -35.28 40.08
CA ASN A 777 144.29 -34.21 39.10
C ASN A 777 143.40 -34.21 37.81
N LEU A 778 142.21 -34.82 37.80
CA LEU A 778 141.39 -34.98 36.57
C LEU A 778 139.97 -34.39 36.60
N MET A 779 139.55 -33.71 37.67
CA MET A 779 138.18 -33.17 37.82
C MET A 779 137.89 -31.88 37.03
N GLU A 780 138.90 -31.10 36.63
CA GLU A 780 138.70 -29.82 35.92
C GLU A 780 138.18 -29.95 34.46
N PRO A 781 138.73 -30.83 33.59
CA PRO A 781 138.26 -30.92 32.20
C PRO A 781 136.80 -31.41 32.06
N GLU A 782 136.31 -32.28 32.94
CA GLU A 782 134.90 -32.73 32.91
C GLU A 782 133.92 -31.59 33.26
N ILE A 783 134.27 -30.74 34.24
CA ILE A 783 133.47 -29.56 34.59
C ILE A 783 133.45 -28.55 33.44
N PHE A 784 134.57 -28.39 32.71
CA PHE A 784 134.62 -27.53 31.52
C PHE A 784 133.76 -28.09 30.37
N ALA A 785 133.84 -29.40 30.10
CA ALA A 785 133.02 -30.06 29.08
C ALA A 785 131.51 -29.98 29.38
N LEU A 786 131.11 -30.17 30.65
CA LEU A 786 129.72 -30.03 31.08
C LEU A 786 129.20 -28.58 30.95
N ARG A 787 130.04 -27.58 31.21
CA ARG A 787 129.70 -26.17 30.98
C ARG A 787 129.56 -25.84 29.49
N GLY A 788 130.41 -26.40 28.63
CA GLY A 788 130.30 -26.26 27.18
C GLY A 788 128.98 -26.83 26.65
N MET A 789 128.62 -28.06 27.04
CA MET A 789 127.34 -28.67 26.65
C MET A 789 126.11 -27.92 27.19
N LEU A 790 126.21 -27.28 28.36
CA LEU A 790 125.14 -26.41 28.88
C LEU A 790 124.99 -25.13 28.05
N GLN A 791 126.08 -24.48 27.67
CA GLN A 791 126.04 -23.31 26.79
C GLN A 791 125.45 -23.64 25.41
N GLU A 792 125.78 -24.81 24.86
CA GLU A 792 125.23 -25.31 23.58
C GLU A 792 123.73 -25.69 23.67
N ARG A 793 123.28 -26.12 24.86
CA ARG A 793 121.86 -26.30 25.19
C ARG A 793 121.13 -24.96 25.32
N ASP A 794 121.75 -23.95 25.93
CA ASP A 794 121.13 -22.63 26.08
C ASP A 794 121.04 -21.85 24.75
N THR A 795 122.01 -21.99 23.84
CA THR A 795 121.91 -21.42 22.49
C THR A 795 120.82 -22.09 21.66
N THR A 796 120.72 -23.42 21.70
CA THR A 796 119.64 -24.15 21.00
C THR A 796 118.25 -23.84 21.57
N ILE A 797 118.11 -23.72 22.89
CA ILE A 797 116.85 -23.24 23.53
C ILE A 797 116.53 -21.80 23.11
N SER A 798 117.54 -20.93 22.96
CA SER A 798 117.33 -19.55 22.53
C SER A 798 116.90 -19.43 21.07
N MET A 799 117.47 -20.24 20.17
CA MET A 799 117.01 -20.33 18.77
C MET A 799 115.58 -20.87 18.69
N LEU A 800 115.26 -21.97 19.37
CA LEU A 800 113.90 -22.53 19.37
C LEU A 800 112.86 -21.57 19.97
N ARG A 801 113.24 -20.70 20.92
CA ARG A 801 112.38 -19.62 21.42
C ARG A 801 112.17 -18.54 20.37
N ALA A 802 113.21 -18.13 19.66
CA ALA A 802 113.09 -17.16 18.56
C ALA A 802 112.22 -17.70 17.42
N ASP A 803 112.36 -18.98 17.05
CA ASP A 803 111.51 -19.64 16.07
C ASP A 803 110.05 -19.69 16.52
N LEU A 804 109.79 -20.00 17.80
CA LEU A 804 108.44 -19.97 18.38
C LEU A 804 107.84 -18.56 18.41
N GLU A 805 108.64 -17.52 18.68
CA GLU A 805 108.19 -16.12 18.61
C GLU A 805 107.89 -15.71 17.15
N GLY A 806 108.70 -16.15 16.18
CA GLY A 806 108.47 -15.93 14.76
C GLY A 806 107.21 -16.62 14.23
N VAL A 807 106.98 -17.89 14.62
CA VAL A 807 105.74 -18.62 14.28
C VAL A 807 104.53 -18.01 14.98
N ARG A 808 104.67 -17.47 16.20
CA ARG A 808 103.61 -16.72 16.88
C ARG A 808 103.26 -15.41 16.18
N ALA A 809 104.26 -14.68 15.66
CA ALA A 809 104.02 -13.49 14.84
C ALA A 809 103.26 -13.86 13.57
N GLN A 810 103.73 -14.86 12.81
CA GLN A 810 103.05 -15.35 11.61
C GLN A 810 101.61 -15.83 11.87
N LEU A 811 101.35 -16.51 12.99
CA LEU A 811 100.00 -16.92 13.39
C LEU A 811 99.14 -15.75 13.90
N SER A 812 99.75 -14.66 14.36
CA SER A 812 99.05 -13.42 14.70
C SER A 812 98.66 -12.64 13.44
N ASP A 813 99.54 -12.58 12.45
CA ASP A 813 99.30 -11.93 11.17
C ASP A 813 98.20 -12.66 10.38
N LEU A 814 98.29 -14.00 10.27
CA LEU A 814 97.23 -14.86 9.69
C LEU A 814 95.88 -14.80 10.45
N ARG A 815 95.85 -14.25 11.67
CA ARG A 815 94.62 -14.02 12.44
C ARG A 815 94.07 -12.59 12.26
N GLY A 816 94.90 -11.65 11.82
CA GLY A 816 94.50 -10.30 11.42
C GLY A 816 94.06 -10.22 9.95
N GLU A 817 94.66 -11.04 9.08
CA GLU A 817 94.41 -11.08 7.64
C GLU A 817 93.26 -12.01 7.24
N LEU A 818 92.05 -11.75 7.75
CA LEU A 818 90.87 -11.97 6.91
C LEU A 818 90.94 -10.94 5.80
N THR A 819 91.23 -11.39 4.57
CA THR A 819 91.40 -10.49 3.43
C THR A 819 90.15 -9.64 3.22
N GLU A 820 90.32 -8.40 2.75
CA GLU A 820 89.19 -7.48 2.51
C GLU A 820 88.14 -8.12 1.60
N ALA A 821 88.57 -8.91 0.61
CA ALA A 821 87.72 -9.74 -0.25
C ALA A 821 86.86 -10.78 0.52
N GLN A 822 87.40 -11.43 1.56
CA GLN A 822 86.62 -12.37 2.40
C GLN A 822 85.63 -11.63 3.32
N LYS A 823 85.97 -10.40 3.75
CA LYS A 823 85.03 -9.54 4.49
C LYS A 823 83.90 -9.06 3.59
N GLU A 824 84.22 -8.62 2.36
CA GLU A 824 83.24 -8.28 1.33
C GLU A 824 82.37 -9.49 0.99
N GLU A 825 82.93 -10.69 0.81
CA GLU A 825 82.17 -11.93 0.54
C GLU A 825 81.19 -12.26 1.68
N ILE A 826 81.57 -12.05 2.94
CA ILE A 826 80.68 -12.18 4.09
C ILE A 826 79.60 -11.09 4.10
N GLU A 827 79.92 -9.84 3.80
CA GLU A 827 78.93 -8.76 3.68
C GLU A 827 77.94 -9.05 2.53
N TYR A 828 78.40 -9.47 1.34
CA TYR A 828 77.54 -9.93 0.25
C TYR A 828 76.68 -11.13 0.62
N ALA A 829 77.21 -12.09 1.39
CA ALA A 829 76.44 -13.24 1.88
C ALA A 829 75.37 -12.84 2.91
N MET A 830 75.65 -11.87 3.79
CA MET A 830 74.65 -11.30 4.70
C MET A 830 73.59 -10.51 3.93
N ASP A 831 73.98 -9.65 3.00
CA ASP A 831 73.09 -8.88 2.12
C ASP A 831 72.15 -9.80 1.30
N PHE A 832 72.68 -10.92 0.80
CA PHE A 832 71.90 -11.94 0.12
C PHE A 832 70.97 -12.68 1.09
N GLY A 833 71.43 -12.96 2.31
CA GLY A 833 70.61 -13.48 3.41
C GLY A 833 69.43 -12.56 3.76
N GLU A 834 69.66 -11.25 3.87
CA GLU A 834 68.60 -10.27 4.15
C GLU A 834 67.60 -10.15 2.98
N LYS A 835 68.09 -10.13 1.73
CA LYS A 835 67.22 -10.10 0.54
C LYS A 835 66.35 -11.36 0.46
N THR A 836 66.94 -12.54 0.59
CA THR A 836 66.19 -13.81 0.60
C THR A 836 65.25 -13.92 1.80
N GLN A 837 65.61 -13.41 2.98
CA GLN A 837 64.73 -13.34 4.15
C GLN A 837 63.56 -12.36 3.95
N ALA A 838 63.77 -11.22 3.28
CA ALA A 838 62.72 -10.28 2.92
C ALA A 838 61.75 -10.87 1.87
N GLU A 839 62.27 -11.61 0.88
CA GLU A 839 61.45 -12.36 -0.09
C GLU A 839 60.66 -13.50 0.60
N LEU A 840 61.27 -14.20 1.56
CA LEU A 840 60.58 -15.20 2.40
C LEU A 840 59.50 -14.56 3.29
N ALA A 841 59.72 -13.37 3.83
CA ALA A 841 58.71 -12.63 4.56
C ALA A 841 57.54 -12.17 3.65
N SER A 842 57.85 -11.69 2.45
CA SER A 842 56.86 -11.31 1.42
C SER A 842 56.02 -12.51 0.94
N THR A 843 56.64 -13.66 0.70
CA THR A 843 55.93 -14.89 0.32
C THR A 843 55.11 -15.46 1.47
N ARG A 844 55.60 -15.44 2.72
CA ARG A 844 54.81 -15.78 3.92
C ARG A 844 53.59 -14.87 4.10
N SER A 845 53.74 -13.55 3.88
CA SER A 845 52.63 -12.60 3.93
C SER A 845 51.58 -12.88 2.85
N ARG A 846 52.01 -13.15 1.60
CA ARG A 846 51.11 -13.58 0.51
C ARG A 846 50.41 -14.91 0.81
N LEU A 847 51.10 -15.88 1.41
CA LEU A 847 50.51 -17.14 1.85
C LEU A 847 49.48 -16.95 2.98
N ALA A 848 49.74 -16.05 3.92
CA ALA A 848 48.77 -15.69 4.96
C ALA A 848 47.50 -15.06 4.34
N GLN A 849 47.66 -14.06 3.46
CA GLN A 849 46.53 -13.45 2.74
C GLN A 849 45.73 -14.47 1.91
N MET A 850 46.42 -15.40 1.23
CA MET A 850 45.76 -16.47 0.48
C MET A 850 45.04 -17.45 1.42
N ASN A 851 45.58 -17.73 2.60
CA ASN A 851 44.92 -18.59 3.60
C ASN A 851 43.71 -17.90 4.23
N ASP A 852 43.77 -16.59 4.49
CA ASP A 852 42.64 -15.79 4.97
C ASP A 852 41.53 -15.73 3.91
N MET A 853 41.89 -15.59 2.63
CA MET A 853 40.94 -15.67 1.52
C MET A 853 40.32 -17.07 1.40
N MET A 854 41.12 -18.13 1.54
CA MET A 854 40.65 -19.53 1.54
C MET A 854 39.78 -19.87 2.75
N THR A 855 40.01 -19.29 3.94
CA THR A 855 39.12 -19.45 5.09
C THR A 855 37.83 -18.65 4.91
N GLY A 856 37.88 -17.44 4.34
CA GLY A 856 36.70 -16.69 3.91
C GLY A 856 35.83 -17.47 2.93
N LEU A 857 36.42 -18.06 1.89
CA LEU A 857 35.71 -18.90 0.92
C LEU A 857 35.13 -20.18 1.55
N ARG A 858 35.84 -20.84 2.47
CA ARG A 858 35.30 -21.99 3.23
C ARG A 858 34.10 -21.59 4.09
N ASN A 859 34.14 -20.44 4.75
CA ASN A 859 33.04 -19.93 5.57
C ASN A 859 31.81 -19.61 4.71
N GLN A 860 31.99 -18.95 3.56
CA GLN A 860 30.92 -18.69 2.60
C GLN A 860 30.32 -19.98 2.03
N LEU A 861 31.16 -20.98 1.72
CA LEU A 861 30.69 -22.29 1.26
C LEU A 861 29.88 -23.00 2.35
N GLN A 862 30.34 -22.99 3.60
CA GLN A 862 29.60 -23.54 4.75
C GLN A 862 28.27 -22.81 4.99
N GLU A 863 28.22 -21.48 4.85
CA GLU A 863 26.99 -20.69 4.93
C GLU A 863 26.02 -21.02 3.79
N LYS A 864 26.51 -21.23 2.57
CA LYS A 864 25.66 -21.66 1.45
C LYS A 864 25.19 -23.10 1.59
N GLU A 865 25.98 -23.99 2.17
CA GLU A 865 25.51 -25.32 2.54
C GLU A 865 24.42 -25.29 3.62
N THR A 866 24.53 -24.46 4.66
CA THR A 866 23.48 -24.34 5.68
C THR A 866 22.22 -23.68 5.13
N GLU A 867 22.36 -22.68 4.24
CA GLU A 867 21.23 -22.09 3.52
C GLU A 867 20.53 -23.13 2.63
N LEU A 868 21.27 -23.94 1.86
CA LEU A 868 20.71 -25.03 1.05
C LEU A 868 20.03 -26.11 1.91
N ARG A 869 20.62 -26.50 3.05
CA ARG A 869 19.97 -27.42 4.01
C ARG A 869 18.65 -26.85 4.52
N ASN A 870 18.63 -25.57 4.90
CA ASN A 870 17.42 -24.89 5.37
C ASN A 870 16.34 -24.77 4.27
N GLN A 871 16.73 -24.50 3.03
CA GLN A 871 15.81 -24.50 1.88
C GLN A 871 15.27 -25.90 1.61
N SER A 872 16.10 -26.94 1.71
CA SER A 872 15.67 -28.34 1.55
C SER A 872 14.66 -28.75 2.62
N VAL A 873 14.84 -28.35 3.88
CA VAL A 873 13.86 -28.61 4.96
C VAL A 873 12.54 -27.91 4.66
N ARG A 874 12.55 -26.63 4.28
CA ARG A 874 11.32 -25.89 3.91
C ARG A 874 10.59 -26.50 2.71
N LEU A 875 11.32 -27.02 1.72
CA LEU A 875 10.71 -27.72 0.58
C LEU A 875 10.03 -29.02 1.02
N GLU A 876 10.60 -29.74 1.98
CA GLU A 876 10.00 -30.98 2.51
C GLU A 876 8.79 -30.68 3.41
N GLU A 877 8.84 -29.61 4.23
CA GLU A 877 7.68 -29.09 4.96
C GLU A 877 6.52 -28.75 4.00
N LEU A 878 6.80 -28.01 2.93
CA LEU A 878 5.80 -27.64 1.91
C LEU A 878 5.23 -28.87 1.17
N ARG A 879 6.05 -29.88 0.86
CA ARG A 879 5.59 -31.16 0.30
C ARG A 879 4.66 -31.89 1.26
N SER A 880 5.04 -31.98 2.54
CA SER A 880 4.19 -32.64 3.55
C SER A 880 2.86 -31.92 3.75
N ALA A 881 2.84 -30.58 3.66
CA ALA A 881 1.63 -29.78 3.71
C ALA A 881 0.76 -30.01 2.46
N LEU A 882 1.35 -30.08 1.26
CA LEU A 882 0.64 -30.40 0.02
C LEU A 882 -0.01 -31.79 0.09
N GLU A 883 0.74 -32.81 0.51
CA GLU A 883 0.23 -34.19 0.66
C GLU A 883 -0.91 -34.27 1.69
N GLN A 884 -0.86 -33.48 2.78
CA GLN A 884 -1.98 -33.35 3.71
C GLN A 884 -3.20 -32.66 3.08
N HIS A 885 -3.00 -31.64 2.25
CA HIS A 885 -4.08 -30.97 1.52
C HIS A 885 -4.72 -31.87 0.45
N GLU A 886 -3.92 -32.66 -0.27
CA GLU A 886 -4.41 -33.67 -1.22
C GLU A 886 -5.25 -34.73 -0.49
N LYS A 887 -4.76 -35.29 0.62
CA LYS A 887 -5.51 -36.25 1.45
C LYS A 887 -6.83 -35.67 1.99
N ARG A 888 -6.84 -34.40 2.42
CA ARG A 888 -8.08 -33.69 2.82
C ARG A 888 -9.03 -33.47 1.64
N SER A 889 -8.51 -33.10 0.47
CA SER A 889 -9.30 -32.92 -0.75
C SER A 889 -9.95 -34.24 -1.19
N GLU A 890 -9.20 -35.35 -1.17
CA GLU A 890 -9.73 -36.69 -1.40
C GLU A 890 -10.81 -37.09 -0.38
N GLN A 891 -10.59 -36.83 0.92
CA GLN A 891 -11.58 -37.10 1.96
C GLN A 891 -12.88 -36.34 1.72
N LEU A 892 -12.80 -35.04 1.43
CA LEU A 892 -13.97 -34.21 1.10
C LEU A 892 -14.66 -34.69 -0.19
N SER A 893 -13.91 -35.06 -1.22
CA SER A 893 -14.45 -35.63 -2.46
C SER A 893 -15.19 -36.96 -2.22
N ARG A 894 -14.65 -37.83 -1.35
CA ARG A 894 -15.32 -39.08 -0.94
C ARG A 894 -16.61 -38.81 -0.16
N LEU A 895 -16.61 -37.86 0.78
CA LEU A 895 -17.81 -37.46 1.53
C LEU A 895 -18.89 -36.88 0.61
N LEU A 896 -18.52 -35.97 -0.29
CA LEU A 896 -19.45 -35.36 -1.24
C LEU A 896 -20.04 -36.41 -2.21
N ASN A 897 -19.27 -37.42 -2.61
CA ASN A 897 -19.80 -38.56 -3.37
C ASN A 897 -20.71 -39.45 -2.52
N GLN A 898 -20.45 -39.63 -1.23
CA GLN A 898 -21.35 -40.37 -0.32
C GLN A 898 -22.70 -39.63 -0.14
N GLU A 899 -22.68 -38.30 -0.01
CA GLU A 899 -23.90 -37.47 0.06
C GLU A 899 -24.69 -37.48 -1.26
N ARG A 900 -24.01 -37.46 -2.42
CA ARG A 900 -24.67 -37.63 -3.72
C ARG A 900 -25.35 -38.99 -3.83
N GLU A 901 -24.70 -40.05 -3.36
CA GLU A 901 -25.29 -41.40 -3.36
C GLU A 901 -26.38 -41.57 -2.29
N SER A 902 -26.40 -40.82 -1.18
CA SER A 902 -27.56 -40.80 -0.26
C SER A 902 -28.71 -40.01 -0.86
N HIS A 903 -28.48 -38.80 -1.38
CA HIS A 903 -29.51 -38.00 -2.05
C HIS A 903 -30.16 -38.75 -3.22
N LYS A 904 -29.39 -39.53 -3.98
CA LYS A 904 -29.94 -40.38 -5.04
C LYS A 904 -30.85 -41.48 -4.48
N ARG A 905 -30.44 -42.16 -3.40
CA ARG A 905 -31.28 -43.14 -2.69
C ARG A 905 -32.55 -42.53 -2.09
N ASP A 906 -32.47 -41.31 -1.57
CA ASP A 906 -33.61 -40.59 -1.00
C ASP A 906 -34.57 -40.11 -2.11
N GLN A 907 -34.03 -39.69 -3.26
CA GLN A 907 -34.82 -39.33 -4.42
C GLN A 907 -35.48 -40.55 -5.09
N ASP A 908 -34.80 -41.70 -5.14
CA ASP A 908 -35.40 -42.96 -5.57
C ASP A 908 -36.49 -43.43 -4.59
N GLN A 909 -36.32 -43.23 -3.27
CA GLN A 909 -37.38 -43.46 -2.29
C GLN A 909 -38.57 -42.50 -2.49
N LEU A 910 -38.32 -41.20 -2.70
CA LEU A 910 -39.37 -40.21 -2.99
C LEU A 910 -40.12 -40.50 -4.30
N ASN A 911 -39.43 -40.99 -5.33
CA ASN A 911 -40.06 -41.42 -6.57
C ASN A 911 -40.94 -42.66 -6.37
N ASN A 912 -40.52 -43.58 -5.49
CA ASN A 912 -41.30 -44.77 -5.15
C ASN A 912 -42.50 -44.45 -4.24
N THR A 913 -42.36 -43.53 -3.27
CA THR A 913 -43.50 -43.06 -2.48
C THR A 913 -44.44 -42.21 -3.31
N SER A 914 -43.94 -41.40 -4.25
CA SER A 914 -44.76 -40.65 -5.21
C SER A 914 -45.63 -41.59 -6.04
N LYS A 915 -45.05 -42.65 -6.64
CA LYS A 915 -45.80 -43.71 -7.34
C LYS A 915 -46.82 -44.39 -6.43
N LEU A 916 -46.45 -44.75 -5.21
CA LEU A 916 -47.38 -45.34 -4.25
C LEU A 916 -48.53 -44.39 -3.90
N THR A 917 -48.27 -43.07 -3.77
CA THR A 917 -49.32 -42.07 -3.56
C THR A 917 -50.19 -41.84 -4.79
N GLU A 918 -49.64 -41.99 -6.00
CA GLU A 918 -50.36 -41.89 -7.26
C GLU A 918 -51.27 -43.12 -7.47
N GLU A 919 -50.79 -44.33 -7.15
CA GLU A 919 -51.59 -45.57 -7.07
C GLU A 919 -52.69 -45.47 -6.00
N LEU A 920 -52.37 -44.99 -4.80
CA LEU A 920 -53.36 -44.76 -3.74
C LEU A 920 -54.36 -43.64 -4.09
N ALA A 921 -53.95 -42.63 -4.85
CA ALA A 921 -54.83 -41.57 -5.34
C ALA A 921 -55.75 -42.09 -6.47
N ALA A 922 -55.25 -42.97 -7.35
CA ALA A 922 -56.06 -43.64 -8.36
C ALA A 922 -57.13 -44.54 -7.70
N VAL A 923 -56.73 -45.42 -6.79
CA VAL A 923 -57.66 -46.25 -5.99
C VAL A 923 -58.61 -45.38 -5.16
N GLY A 924 -58.14 -44.25 -4.62
CA GLY A 924 -58.97 -43.27 -3.94
C GLY A 924 -59.99 -42.57 -4.87
N GLY A 925 -59.62 -42.34 -6.12
CA GLY A 925 -60.50 -41.83 -7.18
C GLY A 925 -61.56 -42.84 -7.59
N GLU A 926 -61.18 -44.11 -7.76
CA GLU A 926 -62.08 -45.22 -8.05
C GLU A 926 -63.04 -45.47 -6.87
N CYS A 927 -62.54 -45.54 -5.64
CA CYS A 927 -63.37 -45.68 -4.44
C CYS A 927 -64.33 -44.50 -4.24
N ARG A 928 -63.95 -43.27 -4.63
CA ARG A 928 -64.89 -42.13 -4.67
C ARG A 928 -65.90 -42.31 -5.80
N GLY A 929 -65.48 -42.74 -6.99
CA GLY A 929 -66.36 -43.03 -8.12
C GLY A 929 -67.44 -44.06 -7.78
N GLU A 930 -67.04 -45.23 -7.29
CA GLU A 930 -67.96 -46.30 -6.88
C GLU A 930 -68.87 -45.88 -5.73
N ARG A 931 -68.34 -45.22 -4.70
CA ARG A 931 -69.15 -44.76 -3.57
C ARG A 931 -70.08 -43.61 -3.95
N HIS A 932 -69.69 -42.75 -4.89
CA HIS A 932 -70.58 -41.74 -5.46
C HIS A 932 -71.65 -42.38 -6.36
N LEU A 933 -71.33 -43.40 -7.15
CA LEU A 933 -72.32 -44.16 -7.92
C LEU A 933 -73.30 -44.88 -6.99
N GLU A 934 -72.82 -45.53 -5.93
CA GLU A 934 -73.65 -46.20 -4.92
C GLU A 934 -74.51 -45.19 -4.14
N ILE A 935 -73.99 -43.99 -3.84
CA ILE A 935 -74.75 -42.89 -3.25
C ILE A 935 -75.77 -42.33 -4.26
N ILE A 936 -75.41 -42.18 -5.54
CA ILE A 936 -76.33 -41.71 -6.60
C ILE A 936 -77.43 -42.73 -6.84
N GLU A 937 -77.13 -44.03 -6.77
CA GLU A 937 -78.09 -45.11 -6.91
C GLU A 937 -79.01 -45.17 -5.68
N LYS A 938 -78.48 -45.13 -4.46
CA LYS A 938 -79.27 -44.97 -3.22
C LYS A 938 -80.07 -43.67 -3.19
N GLN A 939 -79.57 -42.58 -3.78
CA GLN A 939 -80.31 -41.32 -3.92
C GLN A 939 -81.39 -41.40 -5.00
N ARG A 940 -81.16 -42.10 -6.11
CA ARG A 940 -82.18 -42.38 -7.13
C ARG A 940 -83.26 -43.30 -6.58
N GLU A 941 -82.88 -44.31 -5.81
CA GLU A 941 -83.79 -45.21 -5.12
C GLU A 941 -84.57 -44.47 -4.04
N ALA A 942 -83.91 -43.69 -3.19
CA ALA A 942 -84.57 -42.81 -2.21
C ALA A 942 -85.44 -41.73 -2.87
N LEU A 943 -85.07 -41.19 -4.04
CA LEU A 943 -85.91 -40.28 -4.83
C LEU A 943 -87.08 -41.02 -5.49
N SER A 944 -86.94 -42.29 -5.86
CA SER A 944 -88.04 -43.12 -6.36
C SER A 944 -89.03 -43.42 -5.22
N GLN A 945 -88.51 -43.81 -4.05
CA GLN A 945 -89.27 -44.01 -2.81
C GLN A 945 -89.88 -42.71 -2.30
N MET A 946 -89.21 -41.55 -2.46
CA MET A 946 -89.76 -40.25 -2.08
C MET A 946 -90.77 -39.74 -3.10
N ARG A 947 -90.63 -40.04 -4.40
CA ARG A 947 -91.68 -39.79 -5.42
C ARG A 947 -92.84 -40.78 -5.31
N GLN A 948 -92.63 -41.94 -4.70
CA GLN A 948 -93.68 -42.88 -4.34
C GLN A 948 -94.40 -42.41 -3.07
N ARG A 949 -93.66 -42.12 -1.99
CA ARG A 949 -94.19 -41.52 -0.76
C ARG A 949 -94.87 -40.18 -1.02
N MET A 950 -94.37 -39.29 -1.87
CA MET A 950 -95.07 -38.04 -2.25
C MET A 950 -96.32 -38.27 -3.12
N ARG A 951 -96.47 -39.45 -3.75
CA ARG A 951 -97.73 -39.89 -4.36
C ARG A 951 -98.68 -40.55 -3.34
N GLU A 952 -98.15 -41.02 -2.20
CA GLU A 952 -98.89 -41.64 -1.08
C GLU A 952 -99.14 -40.65 0.10
N GLN A 953 -98.48 -39.48 0.12
CA GLN A 953 -98.49 -38.46 1.19
C GLN A 953 -99.15 -37.14 0.76
N THR A 954 -100.15 -37.20 -0.12
CA THR A 954 -101.17 -36.13 -0.22
C THR A 954 -102.22 -36.22 0.90
N PHE A 955 -101.86 -36.84 2.04
CA PHE A 955 -102.74 -37.06 3.17
C PHE A 955 -101.98 -36.92 4.51
N VAL A 956 -102.25 -35.82 5.22
CA VAL A 956 -101.82 -35.50 6.61
C VAL A 956 -100.29 -35.31 6.79
N GLY A 957 -99.77 -34.33 7.53
CA GLY A 957 -100.40 -33.28 8.33
C GLY A 957 -99.60 -33.01 9.61
N GLU A 958 -99.15 -31.77 9.77
CA GLU A 958 -98.87 -31.06 11.03
C GLU A 958 -97.79 -31.54 12.06
N ASN A 959 -96.89 -30.58 12.32
CA ASN A 959 -96.48 -30.08 13.65
C ASN A 959 -95.36 -30.74 14.51
N SER A 960 -94.32 -29.91 14.69
CA SER A 960 -93.65 -29.51 15.95
C SER A 960 -92.64 -30.41 16.68
N SER A 961 -91.38 -29.92 16.64
CA SER A 961 -90.44 -29.70 17.76
C SER A 961 -89.95 -30.84 18.67
N SER A 962 -88.63 -31.01 18.71
CA SER A 962 -87.83 -30.72 19.93
C SER A 962 -86.34 -30.56 19.61
N ASN A 963 -85.70 -29.51 20.13
CA ASN A 963 -84.27 -29.21 19.99
C ASN A 963 -83.54 -29.48 21.32
N GLU A 964 -82.99 -30.68 21.51
CA GLU A 964 -82.19 -30.99 22.71
C GLU A 964 -80.80 -31.65 22.48
N PRO A 965 -80.48 -32.38 21.39
CA PRO A 965 -79.18 -33.08 21.30
C PRO A 965 -77.97 -32.15 21.07
N SER A 966 -78.18 -30.94 20.55
CA SER A 966 -77.10 -30.04 20.11
C SER A 966 -76.26 -29.46 21.26
N ARG A 967 -76.77 -29.42 22.49
CA ARG A 967 -76.00 -28.89 23.65
C ARG A 967 -75.05 -29.92 24.27
N GLN A 968 -75.39 -31.19 24.29
CA GLN A 968 -74.54 -32.24 24.86
C GLN A 968 -73.27 -32.49 24.03
N VAL A 969 -73.39 -32.43 22.69
CA VAL A 969 -72.24 -32.61 21.77
C VAL A 969 -71.18 -31.51 21.92
N VAL A 970 -71.58 -30.28 22.26
CA VAL A 970 -70.64 -29.16 22.45
C VAL A 970 -69.86 -29.28 23.76
N ASN A 971 -70.49 -29.75 24.84
CA ASN A 971 -69.81 -29.93 26.12
C ASN A 971 -68.78 -31.08 26.06
N LEU A 972 -69.14 -32.23 25.49
CA LEU A 972 -68.23 -33.36 25.32
C LEU A 972 -67.01 -33.01 24.44
N ARG A 973 -67.19 -32.16 23.41
CA ARG A 973 -66.07 -31.67 22.59
C ARG A 973 -65.13 -30.72 23.34
N ARG A 974 -65.63 -29.97 24.33
CA ARG A 974 -64.80 -29.10 25.19
C ARG A 974 -63.97 -29.94 26.16
N GLU A 975 -64.60 -30.89 26.84
CA GLU A 975 -63.97 -31.75 27.84
C GLU A 975 -62.85 -32.62 27.24
N VAL A 976 -63.04 -33.13 26.01
CA VAL A 976 -61.98 -33.85 25.26
C VAL A 976 -60.81 -32.94 24.83
N ALA A 977 -61.04 -31.65 24.58
CA ALA A 977 -59.97 -30.70 24.30
C ALA A 977 -59.19 -30.32 25.58
N GLU A 978 -59.89 -30.22 26.70
CA GLU A 978 -59.34 -29.86 28.00
C GLU A 978 -58.51 -30.99 28.63
N LEU A 979 -58.90 -32.26 28.43
CA LEU A 979 -58.08 -33.42 28.80
C LEU A 979 -56.80 -33.53 27.93
N ARG A 980 -56.86 -33.16 26.65
CA ARG A 980 -55.68 -33.14 25.77
C ARG A 980 -54.68 -32.06 26.14
N SER A 981 -55.14 -30.86 26.55
CA SER A 981 -54.22 -29.80 27.00
C SER A 981 -53.60 -30.09 28.37
N GLN A 982 -54.33 -30.79 29.26
CA GLN A 982 -53.79 -31.21 30.56
C GLN A 982 -52.74 -32.34 30.43
N SER A 983 -52.87 -33.27 29.48
CA SER A 983 -51.83 -34.29 29.22
C SER A 983 -50.50 -33.64 28.81
N LEU A 984 -50.55 -32.78 27.79
CA LEU A 984 -49.37 -32.05 27.28
C LEU A 984 -48.68 -31.18 28.34
N LEU A 985 -49.44 -30.54 29.24
CA LEU A 985 -48.85 -29.74 30.32
C LEU A 985 -48.25 -30.59 31.46
N THR A 986 -48.70 -31.82 31.64
CA THR A 986 -48.19 -32.72 32.69
C THR A 986 -46.90 -33.42 32.27
N GLU A 987 -46.73 -33.70 30.97
CA GLU A 987 -45.55 -34.37 30.40
C GLU A 987 -44.31 -33.45 30.26
N VAL A 988 -44.49 -32.13 30.12
CA VAL A 988 -43.38 -31.17 29.93
C VAL A 988 -42.67 -30.79 31.25
N LEU A 989 -43.35 -30.92 32.40
CA LEU A 989 -42.84 -30.44 33.70
C LEU A 989 -41.76 -31.30 34.41
N PRO A 990 -41.61 -32.63 34.21
CA PRO A 990 -40.53 -33.41 34.83
C PRO A 990 -39.13 -33.07 34.29
N ALA A 991 -39.01 -32.71 33.01
CA ALA A 991 -37.72 -32.51 32.33
C ALA A 991 -36.87 -31.36 32.91
N LEU A 992 -37.50 -30.37 33.55
CA LEU A 992 -36.80 -29.23 34.17
C LEU A 992 -36.43 -29.45 35.66
N ARG A 993 -36.84 -30.56 36.27
CA ARG A 993 -36.53 -30.86 37.69
C ARG A 993 -35.35 -31.83 37.85
N ALA A 994 -34.94 -32.53 36.80
CA ALA A 994 -33.88 -33.55 36.85
C ALA A 994 -32.44 -32.98 36.84
N THR A 995 -32.21 -31.71 36.47
CA THR A 995 -30.86 -31.13 36.40
C THR A 995 -30.33 -30.59 37.74
N ASN A 996 -31.01 -30.87 38.85
CA ASN A 996 -30.73 -30.23 40.14
C ASN A 996 -30.77 -31.21 41.32
N ASN A 997 -29.91 -32.24 41.27
CA ASN A 997 -29.36 -32.96 42.43
C ASN A 997 -28.20 -33.86 41.94
N GLY A 998 -26.97 -33.57 42.34
CA GLY A 998 -25.81 -34.34 41.90
C GLY A 998 -25.42 -35.46 42.88
N ARG A 999 -24.87 -36.56 42.35
CA ARG A 999 -23.62 -37.20 42.83
C ARG A 999 -23.25 -38.48 42.05
N HIS A 1000 -21.98 -38.51 41.65
CA HIS A 1000 -21.10 -39.69 41.50
C HIS A 1000 -21.31 -40.75 40.40
N GLN A 1001 -20.17 -40.94 39.72
CA GLN A 1001 -19.55 -42.18 39.24
C GLN A 1001 -19.85 -42.68 37.82
N ALA A 1002 -18.72 -42.84 37.12
CA ALA A 1002 -18.53 -43.47 35.82
C ALA A 1002 -18.88 -44.96 35.82
N ILE A 1003 -18.98 -45.54 34.62
CA ILE A 1003 -18.42 -46.86 34.29
C ILE A 1003 -18.23 -46.96 32.77
N GLU A 1004 -17.22 -47.75 32.37
CA GLU A 1004 -16.82 -48.02 31.00
C GLU A 1004 -17.78 -48.99 30.26
N GLY A 1005 -17.48 -49.27 28.99
CA GLY A 1005 -18.33 -50.02 28.07
C GLY A 1005 -18.69 -51.46 28.45
N GLY A 1006 -19.70 -51.98 27.75
CA GLY A 1006 -20.13 -53.37 27.86
C GLY A 1006 -21.28 -53.70 26.91
N LEU A 1007 -21.02 -54.60 25.97
CA LEU A 1007 -22.04 -55.26 25.13
C LEU A 1007 -22.83 -56.27 25.99
N LEU A 1008 -24.16 -56.35 25.85
CA LEU A 1008 -24.94 -57.60 25.62
C LEU A 1008 -26.47 -57.39 25.65
N ARG A 1009 -27.17 -58.18 24.83
CA ARG A 1009 -28.64 -58.26 24.77
C ARG A 1009 -29.22 -58.94 26.02
N THR A 1010 -30.44 -58.58 26.39
CA THR A 1010 -31.50 -59.57 26.65
C THR A 1010 -32.81 -59.08 26.05
N ASP A 1011 -33.56 -59.98 25.41
CA ASP A 1011 -34.87 -59.67 24.84
C ASP A 1011 -35.96 -59.93 25.89
N THR A 1012 -36.84 -58.97 26.15
CA THR A 1012 -38.24 -59.22 26.53
C THR A 1012 -39.13 -58.10 26.00
N ASP A 1013 -40.34 -58.48 25.63
CA ASP A 1013 -41.23 -57.81 24.68
C ASP A 1013 -42.10 -56.67 25.28
N SER A 1014 -42.58 -55.80 24.41
CA SER A 1014 -43.67 -54.82 24.59
C SER A 1014 -43.50 -53.69 25.63
N GLY A 1015 -43.36 -52.45 25.16
CA GLY A 1015 -43.64 -51.24 25.98
C GLY A 1015 -42.79 -49.98 25.73
N LEU A 1016 -41.70 -50.05 24.95
CA LEU A 1016 -40.67 -48.98 24.96
C LEU A 1016 -40.75 -47.93 23.83
N GLU A 1017 -41.71 -47.99 22.91
CA GLU A 1017 -41.74 -47.05 21.75
C GLU A 1017 -41.98 -45.58 22.15
N SER A 1018 -42.81 -45.30 23.16
CA SER A 1018 -43.08 -43.90 23.54
C SER A 1018 -41.84 -43.18 24.09
N SER A 1019 -41.11 -43.82 25.02
CA SER A 1019 -39.95 -43.21 25.68
C SER A 1019 -38.73 -43.04 24.76
N LEU A 1020 -38.57 -43.92 23.76
CA LEU A 1020 -37.52 -43.76 22.75
C LEU A 1020 -37.80 -42.59 21.81
N ILE A 1021 -39.05 -42.39 21.42
CA ILE A 1021 -39.45 -41.21 20.62
C ILE A 1021 -39.23 -39.93 21.43
N ASP A 1022 -39.53 -39.91 22.74
CA ASP A 1022 -39.31 -38.75 23.60
C ASP A 1022 -37.82 -38.43 23.83
N HIS A 1023 -36.97 -39.45 24.03
CA HIS A 1023 -35.52 -39.24 24.14
C HIS A 1023 -34.89 -38.81 22.80
N THR A 1024 -35.36 -39.35 21.67
CA THR A 1024 -34.95 -38.89 20.35
C THR A 1024 -35.45 -37.48 20.07
N GLY A 1025 -36.68 -37.13 20.47
CA GLY A 1025 -37.23 -35.78 20.37
C GLY A 1025 -36.45 -34.76 21.20
N LEU A 1026 -36.12 -35.10 22.45
CA LEU A 1026 -35.30 -34.25 23.32
C LEU A 1026 -33.88 -34.09 22.78
N ARG A 1027 -33.26 -35.18 22.28
CA ARG A 1027 -31.95 -35.13 21.64
C ARG A 1027 -31.97 -34.26 20.39
N ASN A 1028 -32.93 -34.47 19.50
CA ASN A 1028 -33.13 -33.67 18.29
C ASN A 1028 -33.39 -32.19 18.64
N ALA A 1029 -34.08 -31.89 19.75
CA ALA A 1029 -34.29 -30.53 20.21
C ALA A 1029 -33.01 -29.88 20.77
N VAL A 1030 -32.17 -30.63 21.50
CA VAL A 1030 -30.85 -30.16 21.97
C VAL A 1030 -29.90 -29.95 20.79
N ASP A 1031 -29.85 -30.90 19.85
CA ASP A 1031 -29.02 -30.82 18.64
C ASP A 1031 -29.49 -29.66 17.73
N ALA A 1032 -30.80 -29.45 17.57
CA ALA A 1032 -31.34 -28.29 16.85
C ALA A 1032 -31.01 -26.96 17.54
N LEU A 1033 -31.06 -26.90 18.88
CA LEU A 1033 -30.65 -25.71 19.63
C LEU A 1033 -29.13 -25.45 19.49
N HIS A 1034 -28.30 -26.49 19.51
CA HIS A 1034 -26.86 -26.39 19.28
C HIS A 1034 -26.55 -25.86 17.88
N ASN A 1035 -27.14 -26.46 16.84
CA ASN A 1035 -26.99 -26.02 15.46
C ASN A 1035 -27.47 -24.56 15.26
N SER A 1036 -28.57 -24.18 15.92
CA SER A 1036 -29.07 -22.79 15.88
C SER A 1036 -28.12 -21.79 16.54
N GLU A 1037 -27.42 -22.20 17.61
CA GLU A 1037 -26.41 -21.37 18.26
C GLU A 1037 -25.13 -21.28 17.43
N GLU A 1038 -24.66 -22.39 16.84
CA GLU A 1038 -23.50 -22.41 15.96
C GLU A 1038 -23.73 -21.48 14.74
N CYS A 1039 -24.88 -21.61 14.07
CA CYS A 1039 -25.29 -20.70 12.99
C CYS A 1039 -25.34 -19.22 13.44
N TYR A 1040 -25.81 -18.94 14.67
CA TYR A 1040 -25.80 -17.57 15.20
C TYR A 1040 -24.38 -17.06 15.45
N LEU A 1041 -23.49 -17.88 16.00
CA LEU A 1041 -22.09 -17.50 16.29
C LEU A 1041 -21.31 -17.29 14.99
N ASP A 1042 -21.46 -18.18 14.01
CA ASP A 1042 -20.87 -18.03 12.67
C ASP A 1042 -21.40 -16.79 11.94
N LEU A 1043 -22.72 -16.54 11.97
CA LEU A 1043 -23.30 -15.33 11.41
C LEU A 1043 -22.73 -14.07 12.09
N SER A 1044 -22.66 -14.06 13.42
CA SER A 1044 -22.11 -12.93 14.18
C SER A 1044 -20.62 -12.68 13.88
N SER A 1045 -19.84 -13.76 13.69
CA SER A 1045 -18.43 -13.71 13.31
C SER A 1045 -18.24 -13.26 11.86
N ALA A 1046 -19.09 -13.68 10.93
CA ALA A 1046 -19.09 -13.23 9.55
C ALA A 1046 -19.43 -11.74 9.44
N VAL A 1047 -20.45 -11.28 10.17
CA VAL A 1047 -20.83 -9.86 10.24
C VAL A 1047 -19.73 -9.02 10.90
N ALA A 1048 -19.05 -9.52 11.95
CA ALA A 1048 -17.89 -8.85 12.55
C ALA A 1048 -16.76 -8.64 11.52
N ARG A 1049 -16.41 -9.69 10.77
CA ARG A 1049 -15.38 -9.65 9.71
C ARG A 1049 -15.75 -8.69 8.58
N GLN A 1050 -17.03 -8.63 8.17
CA GLN A 1050 -17.50 -7.70 7.14
C GLN A 1050 -17.48 -6.23 7.59
N LEU A 1051 -17.51 -5.97 8.90
CA LEU A 1051 -17.53 -4.63 9.48
C LEU A 1051 -16.16 -4.15 10.00
N ASP A 1052 -15.10 -4.95 9.78
CA ASP A 1052 -13.74 -4.80 10.33
C ASP A 1052 -13.75 -4.64 11.87
N VAL A 1053 -14.37 -5.60 12.58
CA VAL A 1053 -14.35 -5.69 14.05
C VAL A 1053 -13.60 -6.94 14.48
N ASP A 1054 -12.36 -6.78 14.96
CA ASP A 1054 -11.40 -7.88 15.19
C ASP A 1054 -11.84 -8.92 16.24
N SER A 1055 -12.66 -8.52 17.22
CA SER A 1055 -13.25 -9.45 18.19
C SER A 1055 -14.58 -8.93 18.72
N LEU A 1056 -15.56 -9.83 18.86
CA LEU A 1056 -16.82 -9.55 19.55
C LEU A 1056 -16.87 -10.25 20.91
N PRO A 1057 -17.40 -9.61 21.95
CA PRO A 1057 -17.72 -10.28 23.20
C PRO A 1057 -18.85 -11.32 22.99
N GLY A 1058 -18.98 -12.31 23.89
CA GLY A 1058 -20.13 -13.23 23.90
C GLY A 1058 -20.05 -14.43 22.95
N GLN A 1059 -18.90 -14.65 22.29
CA GLN A 1059 -18.66 -15.76 21.34
C GLN A 1059 -18.53 -17.17 21.98
N ARG A 1060 -18.90 -17.32 23.26
CA ARG A 1060 -18.88 -18.63 23.97
C ARG A 1060 -20.25 -19.31 23.82
N SER A 1061 -20.29 -20.62 23.68
CA SER A 1061 -21.53 -21.40 23.59
C SER A 1061 -22.32 -21.40 24.91
N LEU A 1062 -23.65 -21.35 24.82
CA LEU A 1062 -24.59 -21.48 25.93
C LEU A 1062 -24.96 -22.94 26.25
N VAL A 1063 -24.68 -23.90 25.36
CA VAL A 1063 -25.14 -25.30 25.47
C VAL A 1063 -24.68 -25.98 26.76
N PHE A 1064 -23.45 -25.70 27.20
CA PHE A 1064 -22.87 -26.29 28.43
C PHE A 1064 -22.62 -25.28 29.56
N ALA A 1065 -22.98 -24.00 29.37
CA ALA A 1065 -22.72 -22.94 30.33
C ALA A 1065 -23.67 -22.98 31.54
N HIS A 1066 -23.15 -22.73 32.74
CA HIS A 1066 -23.96 -22.72 33.96
C HIS A 1066 -24.84 -21.45 34.06
N SER A 1067 -25.88 -21.46 34.92
CA SER A 1067 -26.86 -20.36 35.02
C SER A 1067 -26.26 -18.94 35.12
N PRO A 1068 -25.27 -18.64 35.98
CA PRO A 1068 -24.67 -17.28 36.04
C PRO A 1068 -23.85 -16.95 34.78
N GLU A 1069 -23.15 -17.93 34.21
CA GLU A 1069 -22.38 -17.78 32.98
C GLU A 1069 -23.28 -17.51 31.77
N ARG A 1070 -24.45 -18.16 31.69
CA ARG A 1070 -25.49 -17.87 30.69
C ARG A 1070 -26.12 -16.48 30.84
N GLN A 1071 -26.01 -15.84 32.00
CA GLN A 1071 -26.39 -14.42 32.14
C GLN A 1071 -25.25 -13.49 31.69
N LEU A 1072 -24.00 -13.85 31.98
CA LEU A 1072 -22.82 -13.12 31.50
C LEU A 1072 -22.72 -13.14 29.98
N ILE A 1073 -22.79 -14.31 29.34
CA ILE A 1073 -22.74 -14.46 27.87
C ILE A 1073 -23.88 -13.67 27.21
N ARG A 1074 -25.08 -13.60 27.81
CA ARG A 1074 -26.17 -12.76 27.29
C ARG A 1074 -25.88 -11.26 27.35
N LYS A 1075 -25.20 -10.77 28.40
CA LYS A 1075 -24.75 -9.37 28.48
C LYS A 1075 -23.67 -9.09 27.44
N GLU A 1076 -22.65 -9.95 27.38
CA GLU A 1076 -21.57 -9.87 26.39
C GLU A 1076 -22.12 -9.88 24.95
N ARG A 1077 -23.13 -10.70 24.62
CA ARG A 1077 -23.79 -10.70 23.30
C ARG A 1077 -24.62 -9.44 23.04
N ALA A 1078 -25.24 -8.85 24.08
CA ALA A 1078 -25.95 -7.58 23.93
C ALA A 1078 -24.98 -6.41 23.63
N GLU A 1079 -23.84 -6.37 24.33
CA GLU A 1079 -22.75 -5.42 24.09
C GLU A 1079 -22.16 -5.59 22.67
N ALA A 1080 -22.00 -6.83 22.20
CA ALA A 1080 -21.60 -7.11 20.82
C ALA A 1080 -22.60 -6.57 19.79
N LEU A 1081 -23.91 -6.78 19.99
CA LEU A 1081 -24.96 -6.27 19.11
C LEU A 1081 -25.01 -4.73 19.09
N GLU A 1082 -24.76 -4.07 20.22
CA GLU A 1082 -24.67 -2.61 20.30
C GLU A 1082 -23.47 -2.07 19.52
N LEU A 1083 -22.29 -2.69 19.66
CA LEU A 1083 -21.07 -2.34 18.93
C LEU A 1083 -21.25 -2.50 17.41
N LEU A 1084 -21.82 -3.63 16.96
CA LEU A 1084 -22.15 -3.86 15.55
C LEU A 1084 -23.16 -2.81 15.04
N SER A 1085 -24.19 -2.51 15.82
CA SER A 1085 -25.20 -1.50 15.46
C SER A 1085 -24.60 -0.09 15.33
N GLN A 1086 -23.68 0.28 16.22
CA GLN A 1086 -22.95 1.54 16.14
C GLN A 1086 -22.07 1.61 14.89
N ARG A 1087 -21.37 0.53 14.55
CA ARG A 1087 -20.53 0.44 13.35
C ARG A 1087 -21.36 0.53 12.06
N ILE A 1088 -22.49 -0.16 11.99
CA ILE A 1088 -23.46 -0.06 10.89
C ILE A 1088 -24.02 1.36 10.77
N ARG A 1089 -24.32 2.04 11.89
CA ARG A 1089 -24.79 3.44 11.88
C ARG A 1089 -23.75 4.39 11.26
N ILE A 1090 -22.48 4.26 11.66
CA ILE A 1090 -21.38 5.07 11.10
C ILE A 1090 -21.23 4.81 9.59
N LEU A 1091 -21.30 3.56 9.14
CA LEU A 1091 -21.25 3.24 7.70
C LEU A 1091 -22.45 3.80 6.95
N ARG A 1092 -23.66 3.75 7.53
CA ARG A 1092 -24.87 4.35 6.95
C ARG A 1092 -24.75 5.87 6.80
N GLU A 1093 -24.22 6.56 7.81
CA GLU A 1093 -23.92 7.99 7.77
C GLU A 1093 -22.88 8.32 6.69
N GLN A 1094 -21.81 7.54 6.59
CA GLN A 1094 -20.79 7.70 5.53
C GLN A 1094 -21.34 7.45 4.12
N VAL A 1095 -22.18 6.42 3.94
CA VAL A 1095 -22.86 6.15 2.67
C VAL A 1095 -23.79 7.30 2.33
N GLN A 1096 -24.60 7.79 3.28
CA GLN A 1096 -25.48 8.93 3.05
C GLN A 1096 -24.69 10.18 2.63
N CYS A 1097 -23.61 10.54 3.32
CA CYS A 1097 -22.74 11.66 2.93
C CYS A 1097 -22.14 11.48 1.52
N LYS A 1098 -21.74 10.25 1.14
CA LYS A 1098 -21.27 9.94 -0.21
C LYS A 1098 -22.38 10.02 -1.25
N THR A 1099 -23.61 9.60 -0.93
CA THR A 1099 -24.78 9.72 -1.81
C THR A 1099 -25.16 11.19 -2.00
N GLU A 1100 -25.16 12.00 -0.95
CA GLU A 1100 -25.40 13.45 -1.04
C GLU A 1100 -24.32 14.14 -1.90
N LEU A 1101 -23.04 13.74 -1.77
CA LEU A 1101 -21.95 14.22 -2.62
C LEU A 1101 -22.11 13.78 -4.09
N LEU A 1102 -22.50 12.53 -4.34
CA LEU A 1102 -22.79 12.04 -5.70
C LEU A 1102 -23.98 12.77 -6.33
N ASN A 1103 -25.06 13.02 -5.58
CA ASN A 1103 -26.20 13.80 -6.05
C ASN A 1103 -25.79 15.23 -6.44
N ASN A 1104 -24.86 15.85 -5.69
CA ASN A 1104 -24.30 17.16 -6.05
C ASN A 1104 -23.49 17.08 -7.36
N TYR A 1105 -22.64 16.06 -7.53
CA TYR A 1105 -21.92 15.84 -8.79
C TYR A 1105 -22.86 15.54 -9.97
N GLU A 1106 -23.94 14.78 -9.77
CA GLU A 1106 -24.95 14.54 -10.81
C GLU A 1106 -25.68 15.83 -11.21
N TYR A 1107 -26.00 16.68 -10.22
CA TYR A 1107 -26.59 18.00 -10.44
C TYR A 1107 -25.66 18.93 -11.23
N ASP A 1108 -24.38 18.98 -10.89
CA ASP A 1108 -23.38 19.78 -11.60
C ASP A 1108 -23.07 19.22 -13.01
N MET A 1109 -23.02 17.89 -13.18
CA MET A 1109 -22.99 17.25 -14.49
C MET A 1109 -24.27 17.51 -15.30
N GLY A 1110 -25.41 17.72 -14.64
CA GLY A 1110 -26.65 18.21 -15.23
C GLY A 1110 -26.50 19.64 -15.78
N LYS A 1111 -25.96 20.56 -14.96
CA LYS A 1111 -25.65 21.94 -15.39
C LYS A 1111 -24.68 21.97 -16.56
N LEU A 1112 -23.61 21.17 -16.53
CA LEU A 1112 -22.62 21.09 -17.61
C LEU A 1112 -23.23 20.56 -18.92
N ARG A 1113 -24.11 19.55 -18.85
CA ARG A 1113 -24.88 19.08 -20.01
C ARG A 1113 -25.78 20.19 -20.58
N TYR A 1114 -26.53 20.90 -19.74
CA TYR A 1114 -27.36 22.02 -20.16
C TYR A 1114 -26.54 23.19 -20.74
N ALA A 1115 -25.39 23.52 -20.16
CA ALA A 1115 -24.47 24.53 -20.67
C ALA A 1115 -23.90 24.14 -22.05
N ARG A 1116 -23.49 22.88 -22.23
CA ARG A 1116 -23.05 22.33 -23.52
C ARG A 1116 -24.16 22.38 -24.57
N GLU A 1117 -25.41 22.12 -24.18
CA GLU A 1117 -26.57 22.23 -25.07
C GLU A 1117 -26.85 23.69 -25.48
N ARG A 1118 -26.72 24.66 -24.55
CA ARG A 1118 -26.82 26.08 -24.88
C ARG A 1118 -25.67 26.58 -25.76
N LEU A 1119 -24.45 26.08 -25.55
CA LEU A 1119 -23.29 26.41 -26.37
C LEU A 1119 -23.42 25.85 -27.79
N THR A 1120 -23.84 24.59 -27.95
CA THR A 1120 -24.11 24.00 -29.28
C THR A 1120 -25.25 24.72 -30.01
N LYS A 1121 -26.34 25.07 -29.32
CA LYS A 1121 -27.42 25.93 -29.87
C LYS A 1121 -26.89 27.32 -30.29
N ARG A 1122 -26.05 27.97 -29.47
CA ARG A 1122 -25.40 29.26 -29.82
C ARG A 1122 -24.45 29.12 -31.02
N SER A 1123 -23.66 28.05 -31.12
CA SER A 1123 -22.77 27.81 -32.25
C SER A 1123 -23.55 27.59 -33.54
N ARG A 1124 -24.63 26.78 -33.50
CA ARG A 1124 -25.54 26.57 -34.63
C ARG A 1124 -26.20 27.87 -35.07
N ASN A 1125 -26.63 28.72 -34.14
CA ASN A 1125 -27.19 30.05 -34.47
C ASN A 1125 -26.12 30.99 -35.07
N LYS A 1126 -24.86 30.93 -34.62
CA LYS A 1126 -23.75 31.67 -35.24
C LYS A 1126 -23.43 31.17 -36.66
N GLU A 1127 -23.51 29.88 -36.93
CA GLU A 1127 -23.37 29.35 -38.30
C GLU A 1127 -24.52 29.79 -39.20
N ILE A 1128 -25.76 29.77 -38.70
CA ILE A 1128 -26.93 30.27 -39.45
C ILE A 1128 -26.75 31.76 -39.76
N SER A 1129 -26.38 32.57 -38.76
CA SER A 1129 -26.12 34.02 -38.91
C SER A 1129 -24.86 34.36 -39.74
N LYS A 1130 -24.03 33.38 -40.12
CA LYS A 1130 -22.92 33.54 -41.07
C LYS A 1130 -23.29 33.09 -42.49
N LYS A 1131 -24.43 32.40 -42.65
CA LYS A 1131 -24.95 31.92 -43.94
C LYS A 1131 -26.07 32.81 -44.49
N THR A 1132 -26.69 33.62 -43.64
CA THR A 1132 -27.51 34.79 -43.97
C THR A 1132 -26.62 36.02 -44.13
#